data_AF-A0A1M5WFZ2-F1
#
_entry.id   AF-A0A1M5WFZ2-F1
#
_cell.length_a   1.000
_cell.length_b   1.000
_cell.length_c   1.000
_cell.angle_alpha   90.00
_cell.angle_beta   90.00
_cell.angle_gamma   90.00
#
_symmetry.space_group_name_H-M   'P 1'
#
loop_
_entity.id
_entity.type
_entity.pdbx_description
1 polymer ?
#
loop_
_entity_poly.entity_id
_entity_poly.type
_entity_poly.pdbx_seq_one_letter_code
_entity_poly.pdbx_strand_id
1 'polypeptide(L)'
;MAGPSLIQCHGMKDLVFVPHQDDDLLFMNPDIGSTIDAGGCVQVVYLTASERGEGEGYMLGRERGVRAAYAYMAQEPNIWAEGYATIGTRRLARFTLNGNKRVRLLHMRLKDPWLGKGWGSLTPLSRAESVPGSAVESLGPAVETYTRPELVATIRQIIQEYQPSTIRHMDDSITIPYADLCWRCIGHDHPDHIASARLVHEAIAQEHGNYAEVAYVDYPSQERVANLSPAETVDKTDAFRRYAWDDYRYCTDRELCREPAGPAAAWVGRSYYVSRHNVAPAILPDLAGGFVLFAAGEANCAANVWQSAVQRWASLGGRTADPIAAFDYRDGRAGVFARDATGLVWANTQGSAAAWQGWQLIPGGRFISLPAASRQGPLLAVAMGNDGFFHYTQPAGASSAWTPWLALPPLPGALPGVAVAADSTGAPAIFAADSSGGLWVSSYLAIKNPPLPALPIPGEDGGLPLILSAQVDKAAWTAWRRIPAPDTDDGLAALRNADGLIELYLRDKATGHMQRIVQASPGNASAAWSRPTDLGVTYAGKPAVALNEKGAVAVAAMEHRGGALWLLEAGQATRLAASVASIPALGTMHGVLYVAARSADAGQAYWVRARRQGAWGDPVLVGPPPAGGGGAFSRAQRHAALLIEPFKASVYAAAARKPATLAVNASVAAAPLPTVP
;
A
#
# COMPACT_ATOMS: atom_id res chain seq x y z
N MET A 1 3.66 -10.08 25.15
CA MET A 1 3.98 -8.72 25.64
C MET A 1 3.73 -7.76 24.49
N ALA A 2 2.88 -6.76 24.66
CA ALA A 2 2.58 -5.81 23.58
C ALA A 2 3.90 -5.20 23.04
N GLY A 3 4.04 -5.16 21.72
CA GLY A 3 5.17 -4.53 21.04
C GLY A 3 5.28 -3.04 21.38
N PRO A 4 6.35 -2.36 20.93
CA PRO A 4 6.47 -0.91 21.11
C PRO A 4 5.25 -0.19 20.51
N SER A 5 4.83 0.90 21.16
CA SER A 5 3.72 1.72 20.69
C SER A 5 4.11 2.46 19.40
N LEU A 6 3.12 2.86 18.59
CA LEU A 6 3.37 3.61 17.37
C LEU A 6 4.17 4.91 17.62
N ILE A 7 3.94 5.56 18.78
CA ILE A 7 4.68 6.75 19.21
C ILE A 7 6.15 6.43 19.48
N GLN A 8 6.44 5.33 20.19
CA GLN A 8 7.82 4.88 20.45
C GLN A 8 8.58 4.56 19.15
N CYS A 9 7.83 4.23 18.10
CA CYS A 9 8.32 3.88 16.78
C CYS A 9 8.23 5.03 15.77
N HIS A 10 8.05 6.28 16.22
CA HIS A 10 7.99 7.46 15.37
C HIS A 10 6.99 7.33 14.21
N GLY A 11 5.84 6.69 14.45
CA GLY A 11 4.81 6.51 13.42
C GLY A 11 5.08 5.39 12.42
N MET A 12 6.12 4.56 12.61
CA MET A 12 6.51 3.49 11.67
C MET A 12 6.73 2.17 12.40
N LYS A 13 5.90 1.18 12.09
CA LYS A 13 6.02 -0.20 12.59
C LYS A 13 6.03 -1.15 11.40
N ASP A 14 7.23 -1.50 10.95
CA ASP A 14 7.44 -2.43 9.84
C ASP A 14 7.46 -3.87 10.36
N LEU A 15 6.57 -4.68 9.82
CA LEU A 15 6.56 -6.13 10.01
C LEU A 15 6.97 -6.81 8.71
N VAL A 16 8.11 -7.48 8.74
CA VAL A 16 8.74 -8.07 7.56
C VAL A 16 8.66 -9.59 7.64
N PHE A 17 8.21 -10.24 6.59
CA PHE A 17 8.18 -11.69 6.47
C PHE A 17 9.05 -12.15 5.32
N VAL A 18 10.01 -13.03 5.63
CA VAL A 18 10.88 -13.67 4.64
C VAL A 18 11.12 -15.13 5.01
N PRO A 19 11.28 -16.04 4.04
CA PRO A 19 11.63 -17.42 4.32
C PRO A 19 13.07 -17.55 4.80
N HIS A 20 14.05 -16.89 4.18
CA HIS A 20 15.47 -17.06 4.49
C HIS A 20 16.14 -15.80 5.06
N GLN A 21 17.28 -16.02 5.73
CA GLN A 21 17.98 -15.05 6.58
C GLN A 21 18.76 -13.99 5.78
N ASP A 22 18.84 -14.11 4.46
CA ASP A 22 19.47 -13.16 3.53
C ASP A 22 18.47 -12.38 2.68
N ASP A 23 17.21 -12.81 2.61
CA ASP A 23 16.26 -12.32 1.62
C ASP A 23 15.86 -10.86 1.84
N ASP A 24 15.64 -10.44 3.08
CA ASP A 24 15.26 -9.06 3.41
C ASP A 24 16.45 -8.10 3.14
N LEU A 25 17.68 -8.57 3.36
CA LEU A 25 18.91 -7.86 3.01
C LEU A 25 19.04 -7.70 1.49
N LEU A 26 18.68 -8.72 0.73
CA LEU A 26 18.85 -8.78 -0.73
C LEU A 26 17.70 -8.15 -1.52
N PHE A 27 16.46 -8.16 -1.04
CA PHE A 27 15.28 -7.75 -1.84
C PHE A 27 14.52 -6.57 -1.25
N MET A 28 14.49 -6.42 0.08
CA MET A 28 13.66 -5.41 0.77
C MET A 28 14.43 -4.16 1.19
N ASN A 29 15.77 -4.20 1.21
CA ASN A 29 16.59 -3.01 1.37
C ASN A 29 16.68 -2.21 0.06
N PRO A 30 16.67 -0.87 0.13
CA PRO A 30 17.01 -0.02 1.29
C PRO A 30 15.81 0.40 2.17
N ASP A 31 14.60 -0.12 1.96
CA ASP A 31 13.42 0.39 2.65
C ASP A 31 13.45 0.08 4.15
N ILE A 32 13.92 -1.12 4.53
CA ILE A 32 14.10 -1.51 5.93
C ILE A 32 15.15 -0.61 6.61
N GLY A 33 16.32 -0.44 6.00
CA GLY A 33 17.34 0.50 6.49
C GLY A 33 16.80 1.93 6.65
N SER A 34 16.03 2.40 5.66
CA SER A 34 15.40 3.73 5.71
C SER A 34 14.40 3.87 6.87
N THR A 35 13.66 2.82 7.21
CA THR A 35 12.78 2.80 8.39
C THR A 35 13.60 2.88 9.69
N ILE A 36 14.70 2.13 9.78
CA ILE A 36 15.59 2.14 10.97
C ILE A 36 16.20 3.54 11.15
N ASP A 37 16.74 4.13 10.08
CA ASP A 37 17.34 5.47 10.09
C ASP A 37 16.33 6.56 10.49
N ALA A 38 15.06 6.40 10.12
CA ALA A 38 13.99 7.30 10.52
C ALA A 38 13.49 7.08 11.96
N GLY A 39 14.10 6.17 12.73
CA GLY A 39 13.73 5.86 14.11
C GLY A 39 12.53 4.93 14.26
N GLY A 40 12.13 4.27 13.17
CA GLY A 40 11.02 3.32 13.13
C GLY A 40 11.31 2.03 13.91
N CYS A 41 10.25 1.28 14.15
CA CYS A 41 10.36 -0.10 14.65
C CYS A 41 10.32 -1.07 13.49
N VAL A 42 11.20 -2.08 13.55
CA VAL A 42 11.28 -3.15 12.57
C VAL A 42 11.25 -4.48 13.31
N GLN A 43 10.30 -5.33 12.93
CA GLN A 43 10.27 -6.74 13.33
C GLN A 43 10.34 -7.62 12.09
N VAL A 44 11.39 -8.43 11.98
CA VAL A 44 11.53 -9.39 10.87
C VAL A 44 11.22 -10.79 11.37
N VAL A 45 10.45 -11.53 10.59
CA VAL A 45 10.04 -12.91 10.85
C VAL A 45 10.63 -13.78 9.75
N TYR A 46 11.59 -14.62 10.14
CA TYR A 46 12.17 -15.65 9.29
C TYR A 46 11.37 -16.94 9.47
N LEU A 47 10.74 -17.42 8.38
CA LEU A 47 9.93 -18.63 8.45
C LEU A 47 10.81 -19.87 8.54
N THR A 48 11.86 -19.99 7.72
CA THR A 48 12.68 -21.20 7.68
C THR A 48 13.89 -21.14 8.60
N ALA A 49 14.48 -22.31 8.85
CA ALA A 49 15.79 -22.46 9.46
C ALA A 49 16.92 -22.19 8.45
N SER A 50 16.61 -22.06 7.16
CA SER A 50 17.59 -21.68 6.14
C SER A 50 18.78 -22.64 6.00
N GLU A 51 18.58 -23.86 6.48
CA GLU A 51 19.63 -24.81 6.86
C GLU A 51 19.97 -25.80 5.76
N ARG A 52 19.15 -25.88 4.70
CA ARG A 52 19.47 -26.64 3.48
C ARG A 52 19.74 -28.14 3.69
N GLY A 53 19.26 -28.74 4.78
CA GLY A 53 19.54 -30.11 5.21
C GLY A 53 20.84 -30.29 6.01
N GLU A 54 21.53 -29.20 6.36
CA GLU A 54 22.82 -29.21 7.08
C GLU A 54 22.65 -29.02 8.60
N GLY A 55 21.44 -28.76 9.06
CA GLY A 55 21.06 -28.73 10.47
C GLY A 55 21.40 -27.44 11.22
N GLU A 56 21.28 -27.50 12.55
CA GLU A 56 21.29 -26.33 13.43
C GLU A 56 22.60 -25.52 13.39
N GLY A 57 23.74 -26.16 13.14
CA GLY A 57 25.04 -25.48 13.07
C GLY A 57 25.06 -24.41 11.97
N TYR A 58 24.56 -24.75 10.78
CA TYR A 58 24.48 -23.82 9.67
C TYR A 58 23.40 -22.76 9.88
N MET A 59 22.22 -23.16 10.37
CA MET A 59 21.14 -22.23 10.79
C MET A 59 21.66 -21.14 11.74
N LEU A 60 22.37 -21.53 12.80
CA LEU A 60 22.89 -20.60 13.81
C LEU A 60 23.96 -19.65 13.23
N GLY A 61 24.72 -20.07 12.22
CA GLY A 61 25.61 -19.20 11.47
C GLY A 61 24.85 -18.08 10.75
N ARG A 62 23.83 -18.46 9.97
CA ARG A 62 22.97 -17.50 9.27
C ARG A 62 22.23 -16.54 10.21
N GLU A 63 21.77 -17.04 11.38
CA GLU A 63 21.18 -16.19 12.42
C GLU A 63 22.19 -15.21 13.07
N ARG A 64 23.48 -15.57 13.17
CA ARG A 64 24.52 -14.62 13.59
C ARG A 64 24.78 -13.58 12.50
N GLY A 65 24.84 -13.99 11.24
CA GLY A 65 25.04 -13.09 10.11
C GLY A 65 23.97 -12.02 10.03
N VAL A 66 22.70 -12.40 10.12
CA VAL A 66 21.60 -11.42 10.02
C VAL A 66 21.59 -10.47 11.22
N ARG A 67 21.93 -10.95 12.42
CA ARG A 67 22.13 -10.08 13.60
C ARG A 67 23.28 -9.09 13.42
N ALA A 68 24.37 -9.49 12.77
CA ALA A 68 25.49 -8.60 12.44
C ALA A 68 25.08 -7.53 11.41
N ALA A 69 24.30 -7.90 10.39
CA ALA A 69 23.76 -6.97 9.40
C ALA A 69 22.80 -5.94 10.02
N TYR A 70 21.85 -6.39 10.85
CA TYR A 70 20.90 -5.48 11.51
C TYR A 70 21.54 -4.57 12.55
N ALA A 71 22.53 -5.05 13.30
CA ALA A 71 23.30 -4.19 14.19
C ALA A 71 24.05 -3.09 13.41
N TYR A 72 24.62 -3.44 12.25
CA TYR A 72 25.25 -2.48 11.35
C TYR A 72 24.26 -1.44 10.81
N MET A 73 23.12 -1.88 10.25
CA MET A 73 22.09 -0.97 9.75
C MET A 73 21.54 -0.05 10.85
N ALA A 74 21.43 -0.55 12.08
CA ALA A 74 21.01 0.25 13.23
C ALA A 74 22.11 1.14 13.83
N GLN A 75 23.35 1.05 13.32
CA GLN A 75 24.52 1.78 13.84
C GLN A 75 24.81 1.49 15.33
N GLU A 76 24.55 0.27 15.78
CA GLU A 76 24.69 -0.17 17.16
C GLU A 76 25.67 -1.34 17.31
N PRO A 77 26.24 -1.56 18.51
CA PRO A 77 27.00 -2.77 18.79
C PRO A 77 26.17 -4.04 18.54
N ASN A 78 26.80 -5.08 17.98
CA ASN A 78 26.19 -6.39 17.73
C ASN A 78 26.01 -7.18 19.03
N ILE A 79 25.10 -6.71 19.88
CA ILE A 79 24.78 -7.30 21.18
C ILE A 79 23.27 -7.46 21.26
N TRP A 80 22.81 -8.70 21.40
CA TRP A 80 21.39 -9.04 21.32
C TRP A 80 20.92 -9.72 22.61
N ALA A 81 19.72 -9.35 23.05
CA ALA A 81 18.98 -10.13 24.03
C ALA A 81 18.27 -11.28 23.30
N GLU A 82 18.61 -12.52 23.66
CA GLU A 82 18.03 -13.74 23.10
C GLU A 82 16.93 -14.29 24.00
N GLY A 83 15.93 -14.95 23.42
CA GLY A 83 14.90 -15.64 24.18
C GLY A 83 13.82 -16.21 23.27
N TYR A 84 12.62 -16.42 23.83
CA TYR A 84 11.45 -16.87 23.08
C TYR A 84 10.33 -15.84 23.12
N ALA A 85 9.63 -15.70 22.00
CA ALA A 85 8.31 -15.10 21.93
C ALA A 85 7.26 -16.21 21.93
N THR A 86 6.23 -16.07 22.76
CA THR A 86 5.05 -16.92 22.71
C THR A 86 4.02 -16.24 21.83
N ILE A 87 3.69 -16.86 20.69
CA ILE A 87 2.67 -16.42 19.73
C ILE A 87 1.54 -17.45 19.80
N GLY A 88 0.43 -17.09 20.44
CA GLY A 88 -0.63 -18.05 20.76
C GLY A 88 -0.09 -19.13 21.70
N THR A 89 -0.11 -20.38 21.25
CA THR A 89 0.48 -21.52 21.97
C THR A 89 1.90 -21.86 21.50
N ARG A 90 2.41 -21.17 20.47
CA ARG A 90 3.64 -21.50 19.76
C ARG A 90 4.82 -20.70 20.29
N ARG A 91 6.02 -21.29 20.29
CA ARG A 91 7.25 -20.62 20.73
C ARG A 91 8.21 -20.37 19.58
N LEU A 92 8.49 -19.10 19.31
CA LEU A 92 9.45 -18.66 18.29
C LEU A 92 10.70 -18.10 18.96
N ALA A 93 11.88 -18.36 18.38
CA ALA A 93 13.11 -17.73 18.86
C ALA A 93 13.04 -16.22 18.59
N ARG A 94 13.46 -15.41 19.56
CA ARG A 94 13.41 -13.94 19.50
C ARG A 94 14.76 -13.36 19.84
N PHE A 95 15.19 -12.39 19.02
CA PHE A 95 16.36 -11.57 19.27
C PHE A 95 15.94 -10.09 19.29
N THR A 96 16.41 -9.34 20.28
CA THR A 96 16.17 -7.89 20.38
C THR A 96 17.51 -7.17 20.56
N LEU A 97 17.81 -6.23 19.66
CA LEU A 97 19.09 -5.50 19.67
C LEU A 97 19.20 -4.64 20.92
N ASN A 98 20.34 -4.68 21.62
CA ASN A 98 20.49 -3.99 22.90
C ASN A 98 20.56 -2.48 22.76
N GLY A 99 21.37 -1.99 21.81
CA GLY A 99 21.52 -0.56 21.53
C GLY A 99 20.24 0.08 21.00
N ASN A 100 19.46 -0.66 20.19
CA ASN A 100 18.20 -0.19 19.64
C ASN A 100 17.08 -1.25 19.77
N LYS A 101 16.29 -1.14 20.85
CA LYS A 101 15.19 -2.07 21.18
C LYS A 101 14.02 -2.07 20.19
N ARG A 102 14.02 -1.15 19.22
CA ARG A 102 13.04 -1.07 18.13
C ARG A 102 13.29 -2.10 17.03
N VAL A 103 14.49 -2.70 16.98
CA VAL A 103 14.86 -3.75 16.04
C VAL A 103 14.72 -5.12 16.69
N ARG A 104 13.88 -5.98 16.11
CA ARG A 104 13.59 -7.34 16.59
C ARG A 104 13.59 -8.35 15.47
N LEU A 105 14.10 -9.54 15.76
CA LEU A 105 14.09 -10.68 14.83
C LEU A 105 13.34 -11.84 15.49
N LEU A 106 12.44 -12.47 14.76
CA LEU A 106 11.72 -13.68 15.13
C LEU A 106 12.08 -14.79 14.15
N HIS A 107 12.35 -15.98 14.67
CA HIS A 107 12.66 -17.16 13.84
C HIS A 107 11.69 -18.28 14.18
N MET A 108 10.97 -18.76 13.18
CA MET A 108 10.14 -19.97 13.26
C MET A 108 10.99 -21.23 13.07
N ARG A 109 12.13 -21.12 12.37
CA ARG A 109 13.12 -22.19 12.16
C ARG A 109 12.55 -23.44 11.49
N LEU A 110 11.59 -23.30 10.56
CA LEU A 110 11.04 -24.43 9.80
C LEU A 110 12.13 -25.13 8.99
N LYS A 111 12.21 -26.48 9.03
CA LYS A 111 13.21 -27.27 8.29
C LYS A 111 13.19 -26.92 6.80
N ASP A 112 14.36 -26.92 6.17
CA ASP A 112 14.56 -26.34 4.83
C ASP A 112 15.48 -27.16 3.88
N PRO A 113 15.44 -28.51 3.85
CA PRO A 113 16.07 -29.25 2.76
C PRO A 113 15.22 -29.18 1.47
N TRP A 114 15.87 -29.28 0.33
CA TRP A 114 15.19 -29.70 -0.90
C TRP A 114 14.63 -31.11 -0.75
N LEU A 115 13.36 -31.33 -1.07
CA LEU A 115 12.74 -32.67 -1.07
C LEU A 115 12.97 -33.43 -2.39
N GLY A 116 13.76 -32.85 -3.30
CA GLY A 116 14.07 -33.37 -4.62
C GLY A 116 15.44 -32.90 -5.11
N LYS A 117 15.59 -32.75 -6.43
CA LYS A 117 16.89 -32.50 -7.08
C LYS A 117 17.38 -31.04 -7.00
N GLY A 118 16.66 -30.16 -6.29
CA GLY A 118 16.95 -28.73 -6.22
C GLY A 118 15.81 -27.90 -6.82
N TRP A 119 16.15 -26.78 -7.45
CA TRP A 119 15.21 -25.79 -7.99
C TRP A 119 13.94 -26.40 -8.63
N GLY A 120 12.76 -25.89 -8.26
CA GLY A 120 11.45 -26.41 -8.68
C GLY A 120 10.97 -27.64 -7.90
N SER A 121 11.83 -28.27 -7.08
CA SER A 121 11.38 -29.27 -6.11
C SER A 121 10.72 -28.58 -4.92
N LEU A 122 9.75 -29.25 -4.30
CA LEU A 122 9.21 -28.76 -3.03
C LEU A 122 10.28 -28.79 -1.92
N THR A 123 10.06 -27.94 -0.93
CA THR A 123 10.70 -27.87 0.39
C THR A 123 9.63 -28.18 1.44
N PRO A 124 9.97 -28.38 2.73
CA PRO A 124 8.95 -28.62 3.74
C PRO A 124 7.90 -27.51 3.87
N LEU A 125 8.29 -26.24 3.79
CA LEU A 125 7.35 -25.11 3.87
C LEU A 125 6.46 -25.05 2.62
N SER A 126 7.02 -25.10 1.40
CA SER A 126 6.20 -25.12 0.17
C SER A 126 5.29 -26.35 0.07
N ARG A 127 5.74 -27.52 0.56
CA ARG A 127 4.88 -28.71 0.68
C ARG A 127 3.74 -28.50 1.68
N ALA A 128 4.03 -27.93 2.86
CA ALA A 128 2.99 -27.63 3.84
C ALA A 128 1.98 -26.62 3.30
N GLU A 129 2.41 -25.65 2.49
CA GLU A 129 1.54 -24.68 1.83
C GLU A 129 0.66 -25.30 0.75
N SER A 130 1.19 -26.22 -0.06
CA SER A 130 0.55 -26.64 -1.32
C SER A 130 -0.03 -28.05 -1.33
N VAL A 131 0.39 -28.93 -0.41
CA VAL A 131 -0.06 -30.34 -0.37
C VAL A 131 -1.00 -30.54 0.82
N PRO A 132 -2.30 -30.80 0.57
CA PRO A 132 -3.28 -31.01 1.64
C PRO A 132 -2.84 -32.08 2.66
N GLY A 133 -3.03 -31.78 3.95
CA GLY A 133 -2.66 -32.67 5.05
C GLY A 133 -1.17 -32.73 5.38
N SER A 134 -0.32 -32.00 4.64
CA SER A 134 1.10 -31.90 4.97
C SER A 134 1.35 -30.96 6.15
N ALA A 135 2.49 -31.18 6.81
CA ALA A 135 3.00 -30.34 7.86
C ALA A 135 4.52 -30.14 7.73
N VAL A 136 5.01 -29.13 8.43
CA VAL A 136 6.44 -28.79 8.55
C VAL A 136 6.81 -28.64 10.03
N GLU A 137 8.00 -29.11 10.36
CA GLU A 137 8.56 -29.10 11.71
C GLU A 137 9.67 -28.05 11.80
N SER A 138 9.80 -27.39 12.95
CA SER A 138 10.91 -26.49 13.24
C SER A 138 12.14 -27.19 13.82
N LEU A 139 13.27 -26.49 13.84
CA LEU A 139 14.50 -26.89 14.51
C LEU A 139 14.72 -26.16 15.85
N GLY A 140 15.64 -26.67 16.65
CA GLY A 140 16.08 -26.06 17.91
C GLY A 140 15.36 -26.60 19.15
N PRO A 141 15.60 -25.98 20.31
CA PRO A 141 15.14 -26.52 21.61
C PRO A 141 13.62 -26.44 21.83
N ALA A 142 12.90 -25.72 20.96
CA ALA A 142 11.44 -25.57 20.99
C ALA A 142 10.88 -26.00 19.63
N VAL A 143 10.84 -27.32 19.43
CA VAL A 143 10.30 -27.93 18.21
C VAL A 143 8.80 -27.72 18.16
N GLU A 144 8.32 -27.23 17.02
CA GLU A 144 6.93 -26.95 16.72
C GLU A 144 6.59 -27.59 15.37
N THR A 145 5.39 -28.15 15.25
CA THR A 145 4.87 -28.68 13.99
C THR A 145 3.69 -27.83 13.54
N TYR A 146 3.68 -27.46 12.26
CA TYR A 146 2.67 -26.60 11.65
C TYR A 146 2.07 -27.25 10.40
N THR A 147 0.75 -27.32 10.38
CA THR A 147 -0.04 -27.46 9.16
C THR A 147 -0.25 -26.09 8.50
N ARG A 148 -0.73 -26.06 7.25
CA ARG A 148 -1.05 -24.81 6.54
C ARG A 148 -1.95 -23.85 7.34
N PRO A 149 -3.10 -24.28 7.89
CA PRO A 149 -3.96 -23.37 8.65
C PRO A 149 -3.28 -22.82 9.90
N GLU A 150 -2.40 -23.60 10.52
CA GLU A 150 -1.64 -23.17 11.71
C GLU A 150 -0.53 -22.17 11.37
N LEU A 151 0.11 -22.30 10.20
CA LEU A 151 1.03 -21.28 9.68
C LEU A 151 0.30 -19.95 9.47
N VAL A 152 -0.82 -19.97 8.74
CA VAL A 152 -1.65 -18.77 8.50
C VAL A 152 -2.12 -18.18 9.83
N ALA A 153 -2.61 -19.00 10.76
CA ALA A 153 -3.06 -18.52 12.08
C ALA A 153 -1.92 -17.90 12.91
N THR A 154 -0.71 -18.47 12.86
CA THR A 154 0.46 -17.93 13.56
C THR A 154 0.89 -16.58 12.97
N ILE A 155 0.96 -16.48 11.64
CA ILE A 155 1.29 -15.23 10.94
C ILE A 155 0.24 -14.15 11.25
N ARG A 156 -1.05 -14.51 11.17
CA ARG A 156 -2.17 -13.64 11.54
C ARG A 156 -2.02 -13.11 12.97
N GLN A 157 -1.67 -13.98 13.91
CA GLN A 157 -1.47 -13.60 15.29
C GLN A 157 -0.25 -12.67 15.47
N ILE A 158 0.83 -12.86 14.72
CA ILE A 158 1.96 -11.93 14.72
C ILE A 158 1.52 -10.54 14.23
N ILE A 159 0.75 -10.47 13.14
CA ILE A 159 0.19 -9.20 12.62
C ILE A 159 -0.67 -8.53 13.71
N GLN A 160 -1.57 -9.30 14.32
CA GLN A 160 -2.47 -8.82 15.36
C GLN A 160 -1.72 -8.31 16.60
N GLU A 161 -0.72 -9.04 17.10
CA GLU A 161 0.04 -8.64 18.29
C GLU A 161 0.99 -7.47 18.01
N TYR A 162 1.56 -7.42 16.81
CA TYR A 162 2.50 -6.37 16.43
C TYR A 162 1.78 -5.06 16.07
N GLN A 163 0.57 -5.09 15.48
CA GLN A 163 -0.15 -3.90 14.96
C GLN A 163 0.77 -3.04 14.06
N PRO A 164 1.17 -3.54 12.88
CA PRO A 164 2.07 -2.84 11.97
C PRO A 164 1.41 -1.59 11.37
N SER A 165 2.23 -0.65 10.90
CA SER A 165 1.82 0.36 9.92
C SER A 165 2.17 -0.07 8.49
N THR A 166 3.09 -1.02 8.34
CA THR A 166 3.48 -1.59 7.05
C THR A 166 3.82 -3.06 7.22
N ILE A 167 3.30 -3.91 6.34
CA ILE A 167 3.67 -5.31 6.20
C ILE A 167 4.47 -5.46 4.91
N ARG A 168 5.64 -6.06 5.01
CA ARG A 168 6.53 -6.37 3.88
C ARG A 168 6.61 -7.87 3.68
N HIS A 169 6.44 -8.35 2.45
CA HIS A 169 6.57 -9.77 2.11
C HIS A 169 7.06 -9.96 0.67
N MET A 170 7.28 -11.21 0.29
CA MET A 170 7.75 -11.62 -1.04
C MET A 170 6.61 -11.69 -2.07
N ASP A 171 6.91 -12.16 -3.29
CA ASP A 171 5.96 -12.18 -4.40
C ASP A 171 4.84 -13.24 -4.25
N ASP A 172 3.66 -12.80 -3.82
CA ASP A 172 2.44 -13.64 -3.71
C ASP A 172 1.72 -13.84 -5.05
N SER A 173 2.13 -13.14 -6.11
CA SER A 173 1.43 -13.09 -7.39
C SER A 173 1.83 -14.18 -8.38
N ILE A 174 2.89 -14.93 -8.08
CA ILE A 174 3.39 -16.02 -8.94
C ILE A 174 2.35 -17.14 -8.99
N THR A 175 1.84 -17.44 -10.18
CA THR A 175 0.85 -18.50 -10.43
C THR A 175 1.44 -19.77 -11.06
N ILE A 176 2.73 -19.74 -11.39
CA ILE A 176 3.42 -20.85 -12.06
C ILE A 176 3.49 -22.04 -11.09
N PRO A 177 3.12 -23.26 -11.53
CA PRO A 177 3.23 -24.46 -10.69
C PRO A 177 4.67 -24.71 -10.24
N TYR A 178 4.86 -25.19 -9.00
CA TYR A 178 6.20 -25.41 -8.44
C TYR A 178 7.10 -26.29 -9.33
N ALA A 179 6.52 -27.35 -9.91
CA ALA A 179 7.22 -28.29 -10.78
C ALA A 179 7.71 -27.66 -12.10
N ASP A 180 7.15 -26.53 -12.51
CA ASP A 180 7.47 -25.82 -13.76
C ASP A 180 8.37 -24.60 -13.50
N LEU A 181 8.85 -24.43 -12.27
CA LEU A 181 9.73 -23.31 -11.93
C LEU A 181 11.10 -23.46 -12.60
N CYS A 182 11.61 -22.38 -13.18
CA CYS A 182 12.95 -22.31 -13.73
C CYS A 182 13.76 -21.14 -13.15
N TRP A 183 15.06 -21.39 -12.98
CA TRP A 183 16.02 -20.41 -12.46
C TRP A 183 16.16 -19.27 -13.47
N ARG A 184 16.15 -18.02 -12.99
CA ARG A 184 16.28 -16.79 -13.80
C ARG A 184 15.12 -16.48 -14.75
N CYS A 185 13.98 -17.13 -14.58
CA CYS A 185 12.81 -16.89 -15.41
C CYS A 185 11.92 -15.78 -14.82
N ILE A 186 11.45 -14.87 -15.67
CA ILE A 186 10.54 -13.79 -15.26
C ILE A 186 9.23 -14.39 -14.75
N GLY A 187 8.83 -14.02 -13.53
CA GLY A 187 7.60 -14.53 -12.89
C GLY A 187 7.74 -15.90 -12.22
N HIS A 188 8.96 -16.40 -12.06
CA HIS A 188 9.28 -17.61 -11.28
C HIS A 188 10.06 -17.23 -10.03
N ASP A 189 10.09 -18.05 -9.00
CA ASP A 189 10.94 -17.79 -7.84
C ASP A 189 11.22 -19.08 -7.05
N HIS A 190 11.96 -18.98 -5.95
CA HIS A 190 12.18 -20.07 -5.03
C HIS A 190 10.84 -20.55 -4.42
N PRO A 191 10.61 -21.87 -4.28
CA PRO A 191 9.37 -22.39 -3.70
C PRO A 191 9.01 -21.82 -2.32
N ASP A 192 9.99 -21.62 -1.44
CA ASP A 192 9.73 -21.00 -0.13
C ASP A 192 9.38 -19.51 -0.19
N HIS A 193 9.86 -18.78 -1.20
CA HIS A 193 9.48 -17.38 -1.39
C HIS A 193 8.00 -17.27 -1.72
N ILE A 194 7.57 -18.06 -2.70
CA ILE A 194 6.16 -18.16 -3.13
C ILE A 194 5.29 -18.65 -1.97
N ALA A 195 5.69 -19.71 -1.27
CA ALA A 195 4.91 -20.28 -0.17
C ALA A 195 4.78 -19.29 1.00
N SER A 196 5.89 -18.65 1.41
CA SER A 196 5.90 -17.61 2.44
C SER A 196 4.97 -16.47 2.06
N ALA A 197 5.11 -15.92 0.84
CA ALA A 197 4.31 -14.81 0.36
C ALA A 197 2.80 -15.12 0.35
N ARG A 198 2.40 -16.30 -0.15
CA ARG A 198 1.00 -16.72 -0.18
C ARG A 198 0.40 -16.90 1.21
N LEU A 199 1.14 -17.49 2.15
CA LEU A 199 0.69 -17.66 3.53
C LEU A 199 0.51 -16.30 4.23
N VAL A 200 1.42 -15.35 3.99
CA VAL A 200 1.33 -13.99 4.52
C VAL A 200 0.16 -13.23 3.90
N HIS A 201 0.01 -13.28 2.58
CA HIS A 201 -1.10 -12.61 1.88
C HIS A 201 -2.46 -13.16 2.32
N GLU A 202 -2.58 -14.48 2.55
CA GLU A 202 -3.80 -15.05 3.14
C GLU A 202 -4.05 -14.57 4.57
N ALA A 203 -3.00 -14.46 5.40
CA ALA A 203 -3.13 -13.93 6.75
C ALA A 203 -3.56 -12.46 6.76
N ILE A 204 -3.03 -11.63 5.84
CA ILE A 204 -3.45 -10.23 5.61
C ILE A 204 -4.93 -10.17 5.23
N ALA A 205 -5.38 -11.05 4.33
CA ALA A 205 -6.78 -11.13 3.92
C ALA A 205 -7.72 -11.52 5.08
N GLN A 206 -7.22 -12.17 6.13
CA GLN A 206 -8.00 -12.54 7.32
C GLN A 206 -7.88 -11.53 8.48
N GLU A 207 -6.79 -10.75 8.56
CA GLU A 207 -6.56 -9.74 9.62
C GLU A 207 -6.57 -8.33 9.03
N HIS A 208 -7.76 -7.85 8.70
CA HIS A 208 -7.94 -6.50 8.20
C HIS A 208 -7.42 -5.47 9.21
N GLY A 209 -6.59 -4.54 8.73
CA GLY A 209 -6.03 -3.48 9.54
C GLY A 209 -5.61 -2.27 8.71
N ASN A 210 -5.27 -1.18 9.40
CA ASN A 210 -4.84 0.06 8.78
C ASN A 210 -3.31 0.05 8.64
N TYR A 211 -2.83 -0.76 7.70
CA TYR A 211 -1.42 -0.86 7.34
C TYR A 211 -1.24 -0.84 5.82
N ALA A 212 -0.07 -0.40 5.36
CA ALA A 212 0.34 -0.58 3.98
C ALA A 212 0.84 -2.01 3.75
N GLU A 213 0.62 -2.55 2.55
CA GLU A 213 1.19 -3.82 2.10
C GLU A 213 2.22 -3.52 1.02
N VAL A 214 3.44 -4.06 1.17
CA VAL A 214 4.52 -3.93 0.19
C VAL A 214 5.07 -5.31 -0.12
N ALA A 215 4.83 -5.77 -1.36
CA ALA A 215 5.35 -7.03 -1.87
C ALA A 215 6.58 -6.78 -2.74
N TYR A 216 7.60 -7.64 -2.65
CA TYR A 216 8.86 -7.51 -3.36
C TYR A 216 9.07 -8.59 -4.42
N VAL A 217 9.78 -8.24 -5.48
CA VAL A 217 10.26 -9.19 -6.49
C VAL A 217 11.66 -9.63 -6.08
N ASP A 218 11.82 -10.93 -5.90
CA ASP A 218 13.00 -11.50 -5.23
C ASP A 218 14.09 -11.90 -6.25
N TYR A 219 14.37 -13.19 -6.44
CA TYR A 219 15.45 -13.64 -7.34
C TYR A 219 15.33 -13.11 -8.78
N PRO A 220 14.14 -13.03 -9.42
CA PRO A 220 14.00 -12.49 -10.77
C PRO A 220 14.37 -11.02 -10.92
N SER A 221 14.52 -10.28 -9.81
CA SER A 221 14.93 -8.88 -9.85
C SER A 221 16.22 -8.69 -10.65
N GLN A 222 17.17 -9.63 -10.60
CA GLN A 222 18.43 -9.57 -11.34
C GLN A 222 18.27 -9.47 -12.87
N GLU A 223 17.15 -9.94 -13.42
CA GLU A 223 16.84 -9.86 -14.86
C GLU A 223 16.31 -8.48 -15.26
N ARG A 224 16.19 -7.55 -14.31
CA ARG A 224 15.77 -6.16 -14.52
C ARG A 224 16.98 -5.22 -14.48
N VAL A 225 16.77 -3.98 -14.91
CA VAL A 225 17.81 -2.94 -14.86
C VAL A 225 18.14 -2.61 -13.39
N ALA A 226 19.39 -2.24 -13.08
CA ALA A 226 19.69 -1.72 -11.74
C ALA A 226 18.90 -0.43 -11.47
N ASN A 227 18.17 -0.37 -10.35
CA ASN A 227 17.30 0.76 -10.01
C ASN A 227 17.61 1.39 -8.65
N LEU A 228 18.67 0.93 -7.98
CA LEU A 228 19.25 1.62 -6.83
C LEU A 228 20.26 2.65 -7.28
N SER A 229 20.30 3.78 -6.58
CA SER A 229 21.39 4.73 -6.73
C SER A 229 22.72 4.13 -6.27
N PRO A 230 23.88 4.70 -6.66
CA PRO A 230 25.17 4.23 -6.19
C PRO A 230 25.29 4.21 -4.65
N ALA A 231 24.71 5.21 -3.98
CA ALA A 231 24.73 5.27 -2.51
C ALA A 231 23.87 4.14 -1.88
N GLU A 232 22.62 3.98 -2.33
CA GLU A 232 21.77 2.87 -1.85
C GLU A 232 22.40 1.50 -2.11
N THR A 233 23.12 1.35 -3.22
CA THR A 233 23.82 0.11 -3.57
C THR A 233 24.98 -0.15 -2.61
N VAL A 234 25.75 0.88 -2.23
CA VAL A 234 26.83 0.76 -1.24
C VAL A 234 26.27 0.37 0.12
N ASP A 235 25.25 1.08 0.61
CA ASP A 235 24.65 0.82 1.92
C ASP A 235 24.11 -0.63 2.02
N LYS A 236 23.39 -1.07 0.97
CA LYS A 236 22.87 -2.43 0.85
C LYS A 236 23.99 -3.48 0.75
N THR A 237 25.02 -3.19 -0.02
CA THR A 237 26.21 -4.03 -0.17
C THR A 237 26.90 -4.26 1.17
N ASP A 238 27.12 -3.19 1.94
CA ASP A 238 27.81 -3.28 3.21
C ASP A 238 27.00 -4.03 4.26
N ALA A 239 25.67 -3.82 4.30
CA ALA A 239 24.78 -4.60 5.17
C ALA A 239 24.81 -6.09 4.81
N PHE A 240 24.67 -6.45 3.53
CA PHE A 240 24.75 -7.84 3.08
C PHE A 240 26.10 -8.48 3.38
N ARG A 241 27.21 -7.74 3.22
CA ARG A 241 28.54 -8.26 3.54
C ARG A 241 28.70 -8.62 5.01
N ARG A 242 28.08 -7.88 5.94
CA ARG A 242 28.07 -8.25 7.37
C ARG A 242 27.41 -9.60 7.62
N TYR A 243 26.35 -9.90 6.87
CA TYR A 243 25.70 -11.20 6.91
C TYR A 243 26.60 -12.29 6.32
N ALA A 244 27.17 -12.05 5.13
CA ALA A 244 27.97 -13.04 4.40
C ALA A 244 29.17 -13.56 5.21
N TRP A 245 29.75 -12.75 6.09
CA TRP A 245 30.88 -13.14 6.94
C TRP A 245 30.60 -14.30 7.92
N ASP A 246 29.34 -14.57 8.25
CA ASP A 246 28.92 -15.64 9.15
C ASP A 246 28.22 -16.80 8.41
N ASP A 247 28.16 -16.72 7.07
CA ASP A 247 27.59 -17.75 6.20
C ASP A 247 28.70 -18.33 5.30
N TYR A 248 29.18 -19.53 5.63
CA TYR A 248 30.31 -20.14 4.93
C TYR A 248 30.01 -20.54 3.48
N ARG A 249 28.74 -20.56 3.05
CA ARG A 249 28.38 -20.76 1.63
C ARG A 249 28.56 -19.50 0.81
N TYR A 250 28.52 -18.34 1.45
CA TYR A 250 28.90 -17.06 0.85
C TYR A 250 30.40 -16.78 1.06
N CYS A 251 30.88 -16.84 2.30
CA CYS A 251 32.28 -16.60 2.63
C CYS A 251 32.86 -17.72 3.50
N THR A 252 33.63 -18.60 2.87
CA THR A 252 34.35 -19.70 3.54
C THR A 252 35.37 -19.19 4.56
N ASP A 253 35.94 -18.01 4.31
CA ASP A 253 36.81 -17.28 5.22
C ASP A 253 36.38 -15.80 5.25
N ARG A 254 36.33 -15.24 6.46
CA ARG A 254 35.85 -13.88 6.68
C ARG A 254 36.80 -12.81 6.14
N GLU A 255 38.11 -13.00 6.30
CA GLU A 255 39.13 -12.02 5.88
C GLU A 255 39.30 -12.02 4.35
N LEU A 256 39.07 -13.18 3.72
CA LEU A 256 39.15 -13.35 2.27
C LEU A 256 37.79 -13.17 1.55
N CYS A 257 36.74 -12.79 2.28
CA CYS A 257 35.38 -12.66 1.77
C CYS A 257 35.29 -11.61 0.65
N ARG A 258 34.83 -12.05 -0.53
CA ARG A 258 34.68 -11.18 -1.73
C ARG A 258 33.23 -10.84 -2.06
N GLU A 259 32.28 -11.19 -1.19
CA GLU A 259 30.88 -10.88 -1.39
C GLU A 259 30.62 -9.36 -1.37
N PRO A 260 29.61 -8.87 -2.10
CA PRO A 260 28.68 -9.62 -2.93
C PRO A 260 29.30 -10.12 -4.25
N ALA A 261 29.05 -11.37 -4.62
CA ALA A 261 29.50 -12.00 -5.86
C ALA A 261 28.35 -12.76 -6.56
N GLY A 262 28.56 -13.17 -7.81
CA GLY A 262 27.56 -13.94 -8.57
C GLY A 262 26.18 -13.25 -8.61
N PRO A 263 25.08 -13.98 -8.37
CA PRO A 263 23.74 -13.40 -8.28
C PRO A 263 23.59 -12.29 -7.22
N ALA A 264 24.25 -12.42 -6.07
CA ALA A 264 24.18 -11.41 -5.00
C ALA A 264 24.71 -10.05 -5.46
N ALA A 265 25.77 -10.03 -6.28
CA ALA A 265 26.28 -8.80 -6.89
C ALA A 265 25.25 -8.09 -7.80
N ALA A 266 24.33 -8.84 -8.40
CA ALA A 266 23.23 -8.25 -9.15
C ALA A 266 22.11 -7.74 -8.22
N TRP A 267 21.75 -8.50 -7.19
CA TRP A 267 20.65 -8.16 -6.28
C TRP A 267 20.91 -6.92 -5.43
N VAL A 268 22.15 -6.69 -4.98
CA VAL A 268 22.48 -5.50 -4.15
C VAL A 268 22.31 -4.17 -4.88
N GLY A 269 22.23 -4.16 -6.22
CA GLY A 269 21.96 -2.97 -7.03
C GLY A 269 20.48 -2.74 -7.36
N ARG A 270 19.57 -3.54 -6.78
CA ARG A 270 18.15 -3.58 -7.17
C ARG A 270 17.23 -3.67 -5.97
N SER A 271 16.04 -3.08 -6.08
CA SER A 271 14.90 -3.36 -5.20
C SER A 271 13.64 -3.12 -6.01
N TYR A 272 12.84 -4.17 -6.19
CA TYR A 272 11.68 -4.15 -7.07
C TYR A 272 10.45 -4.57 -6.28
N TYR A 273 9.35 -3.88 -6.52
CA TYR A 273 8.06 -4.22 -5.93
C TYR A 273 7.21 -5.02 -6.90
N VAL A 274 6.31 -5.84 -6.35
CA VAL A 274 5.27 -6.50 -7.12
C VAL A 274 4.25 -5.46 -7.53
N SER A 275 4.06 -5.30 -8.83
CA SER A 275 2.98 -4.48 -9.38
C SER A 275 1.69 -5.29 -9.37
N ARG A 276 0.63 -4.73 -8.78
CA ARG A 276 -0.66 -5.40 -8.75
C ARG A 276 -1.34 -5.35 -10.13
N HIS A 277 -1.69 -6.53 -10.64
CA HIS A 277 -2.64 -6.84 -11.72
C HIS A 277 -3.80 -5.87 -11.95
N ASN A 278 -4.39 -5.41 -10.85
CA ASN A 278 -5.76 -4.92 -10.80
C ASN A 278 -5.87 -3.41 -10.57
N VAL A 279 -4.78 -2.67 -10.71
CA VAL A 279 -4.72 -1.24 -10.40
C VAL A 279 -5.05 -0.39 -11.62
N ALA A 280 -5.91 0.61 -11.44
CA ALA A 280 -6.29 1.51 -12.52
C ALA A 280 -5.07 2.30 -13.03
N PRO A 281 -4.99 2.60 -14.34
CA PRO A 281 -4.23 3.76 -14.75
C PRO A 281 -4.93 5.05 -14.25
N ALA A 282 -4.26 6.19 -14.32
CA ALA A 282 -4.93 7.48 -14.21
C ALA A 282 -4.95 8.19 -15.56
N ILE A 283 -6.02 8.91 -15.89
CA ILE A 283 -6.16 9.63 -17.16
C ILE A 283 -6.59 11.07 -16.89
N LEU A 284 -5.91 12.02 -17.53
CA LEU A 284 -6.13 13.46 -17.40
C LEU A 284 -6.00 14.15 -18.77
N PRO A 285 -6.56 15.36 -18.94
CA PRO A 285 -6.29 16.16 -20.14
C PRO A 285 -4.81 16.49 -20.24
N ASP A 286 -4.30 16.53 -21.48
CA ASP A 286 -2.96 17.04 -21.75
C ASP A 286 -3.05 18.53 -22.13
N LEU A 287 -2.19 19.37 -21.55
CA LEU A 287 -2.05 20.77 -21.95
C LEU A 287 -1.57 20.92 -23.41
N ALA A 288 -0.82 19.94 -23.91
CA ALA A 288 -0.42 19.88 -25.32
C ALA A 288 -1.54 19.38 -26.25
N GLY A 289 -2.72 19.04 -25.70
CA GLY A 289 -3.86 18.48 -26.42
C GLY A 289 -3.94 16.95 -26.35
N GLY A 290 -5.16 16.43 -26.36
CA GLY A 290 -5.42 14.99 -26.15
C GLY A 290 -5.51 14.64 -24.66
N PHE A 291 -4.96 13.49 -24.30
CA PHE A 291 -4.87 12.98 -22.92
C PHE A 291 -3.45 12.55 -22.54
N VAL A 292 -3.20 12.56 -21.23
CA VAL A 292 -2.08 11.85 -20.60
C VAL A 292 -2.62 10.65 -19.82
N LEU A 293 -1.89 9.53 -19.87
CA LEU A 293 -2.18 8.32 -19.11
C LEU A 293 -1.02 8.02 -18.17
N PHE A 294 -1.31 7.80 -16.89
CA PHE A 294 -0.33 7.51 -15.86
C PHE A 294 -0.41 6.07 -15.39
N ALA A 295 0.75 5.48 -15.14
CA ALA A 295 0.87 4.13 -14.61
C ALA A 295 2.19 3.93 -13.84
N ALA A 296 2.16 3.12 -12.79
CA ALA A 296 3.36 2.57 -12.19
C ALA A 296 3.89 1.43 -13.10
N GLY A 297 5.16 1.44 -13.47
CA GLY A 297 5.71 0.44 -14.39
C GLY A 297 6.14 -0.84 -13.67
N GLU A 298 5.84 -2.01 -14.24
CA GLU A 298 6.20 -3.31 -13.65
C GLU A 298 7.70 -3.57 -13.70
N ALA A 299 8.33 -3.16 -14.80
CA ALA A 299 9.74 -3.38 -15.07
C ALA A 299 10.65 -2.30 -14.47
N ASN A 300 10.10 -1.14 -14.06
CA ASN A 300 10.86 -0.03 -13.49
C ASN A 300 10.41 0.41 -12.10
N CYS A 301 9.23 0.04 -11.59
CA CYS A 301 8.66 0.54 -10.33
C CYS A 301 8.59 2.07 -10.22
N ALA A 302 8.57 2.81 -11.34
CA ALA A 302 8.44 4.27 -11.35
C ALA A 302 7.04 4.71 -11.77
N ALA A 303 6.69 5.95 -11.46
CA ALA A 303 5.58 6.61 -12.14
C ALA A 303 5.98 6.88 -13.61
N ASN A 304 5.08 6.61 -14.54
CA ASN A 304 5.27 6.86 -15.96
C ASN A 304 4.08 7.63 -16.52
N VAL A 305 4.32 8.43 -17.55
CA VAL A 305 3.32 9.19 -18.28
C VAL A 305 3.38 8.87 -19.76
N TRP A 306 2.25 8.49 -20.33
CA TRP A 306 2.04 8.36 -21.76
C TRP A 306 1.37 9.63 -22.27
N GLN A 307 1.98 10.26 -23.27
CA GLN A 307 1.43 11.43 -23.95
C GLN A 307 0.79 11.00 -25.25
N SER A 308 -0.53 11.18 -25.37
CA SER A 308 -1.29 10.76 -26.55
C SER A 308 -0.87 11.48 -27.84
N ALA A 309 -0.50 12.76 -27.76
CA ALA A 309 -0.12 13.58 -28.91
C ALA A 309 1.14 13.08 -29.64
N VAL A 310 2.11 12.56 -28.89
CA VAL A 310 3.39 12.04 -29.42
C VAL A 310 3.51 10.53 -29.32
N GLN A 311 2.46 9.86 -28.82
CA GLN A 311 2.39 8.41 -28.61
C GLN A 311 3.64 7.83 -27.94
N ARG A 312 4.02 8.40 -26.79
CA ARG A 312 5.27 8.04 -26.13
C ARG A 312 5.14 8.00 -24.61
N TRP A 313 5.76 6.98 -24.01
CA TRP A 313 6.02 6.90 -22.58
C TRP A 313 7.25 7.72 -22.19
N ALA A 314 7.15 8.39 -21.04
CA ALA A 314 8.27 8.95 -20.30
C ALA A 314 8.19 8.47 -18.85
N SER A 315 9.33 8.11 -18.26
CA SER A 315 9.40 7.85 -16.83
C SER A 315 9.55 9.16 -16.07
N LEU A 316 8.79 9.31 -14.99
CA LEU A 316 8.89 10.42 -14.04
C LEU A 316 9.80 10.07 -12.86
N GLY A 317 10.35 8.85 -12.80
CA GLY A 317 11.09 8.35 -11.64
C GLY A 317 10.18 8.06 -10.45
N GLY A 318 10.78 8.07 -9.25
CA GLY A 318 10.05 7.82 -8.00
C GLY A 318 9.70 6.36 -7.82
N ARG A 319 10.62 5.58 -7.26
CA ARG A 319 10.45 4.15 -6.95
C ARG A 319 9.29 3.94 -5.96
N THR A 320 8.16 3.42 -6.44
CA THR A 320 6.88 3.25 -5.71
C THR A 320 6.36 1.82 -5.80
N ALA A 321 5.86 1.30 -4.67
CA ALA A 321 5.12 0.03 -4.60
C ALA A 321 3.62 0.21 -4.88
N ASP A 322 3.15 1.45 -4.76
CA ASP A 322 1.77 1.81 -5.00
C ASP A 322 1.47 2.06 -6.48
N PRO A 323 0.18 2.06 -6.87
CA PRO A 323 -0.29 2.67 -8.12
C PRO A 323 0.08 4.16 -8.22
N ILE A 324 -0.48 4.86 -9.21
CA ILE A 324 -0.36 6.31 -9.33
C ILE A 324 -1.73 6.95 -9.13
N ALA A 325 -1.81 7.95 -8.27
CA ALA A 325 -2.96 8.83 -8.17
C ALA A 325 -2.65 10.11 -8.95
N ALA A 326 -3.60 10.61 -9.73
CA ALA A 326 -3.43 11.82 -10.51
C ALA A 326 -4.44 12.89 -10.09
N PHE A 327 -4.06 14.15 -10.28
CA PHE A 327 -4.86 15.32 -10.01
C PHE A 327 -4.60 16.38 -11.08
N ASP A 328 -5.54 17.30 -11.25
CA ASP A 328 -5.41 18.43 -12.15
C ASP A 328 -5.67 19.74 -11.41
N TYR A 329 -4.89 20.76 -11.78
CA TYR A 329 -5.15 22.12 -11.36
C TYR A 329 -6.28 22.71 -12.23
N ARG A 330 -6.95 23.74 -11.72
CA ARG A 330 -7.99 24.45 -12.48
C ARG A 330 -7.48 25.10 -13.76
N ASP A 331 -6.18 25.33 -13.87
CA ASP A 331 -5.51 25.85 -15.06
C ASP A 331 -5.18 24.74 -16.09
N GLY A 332 -5.58 23.49 -15.82
CA GLY A 332 -5.37 22.34 -16.71
C GLY A 332 -4.04 21.62 -16.54
N ARG A 333 -3.13 22.10 -15.68
CA ARG A 333 -1.86 21.39 -15.41
C ARG A 333 -2.15 20.07 -14.71
N ALA A 334 -1.56 18.98 -15.22
CA ALA A 334 -1.64 17.68 -14.56
C ALA A 334 -0.59 17.55 -13.44
N GLY A 335 -0.91 16.73 -12.45
CA GLY A 335 -0.01 16.30 -11.40
C GLY A 335 -0.28 14.86 -10.99
N VAL A 336 0.72 14.27 -10.35
CA VAL A 336 0.66 12.89 -9.85
C VAL A 336 1.18 12.83 -8.43
N PHE A 337 0.54 11.98 -7.63
CA PHE A 337 1.06 11.51 -6.37
C PHE A 337 1.66 10.11 -6.51
N ALA A 338 2.77 9.89 -5.82
CA ALA A 338 3.31 8.57 -5.55
C ALA A 338 3.71 8.48 -4.09
N ARG A 339 3.70 7.26 -3.54
CA ARG A 339 4.11 7.00 -2.16
C ARG A 339 5.36 6.14 -2.17
N ASP A 340 6.37 6.50 -1.39
CA ASP A 340 7.50 5.60 -1.21
C ASP A 340 7.17 4.46 -0.24
N ALA A 341 8.02 3.45 -0.20
CA ALA A 341 7.81 2.27 0.63
C ALA A 341 7.91 2.55 2.14
N THR A 342 8.27 3.77 2.55
CA THR A 342 8.25 4.21 3.96
C THR A 342 6.98 5.01 4.29
N GLY A 343 6.10 5.21 3.30
CA GLY A 343 4.81 5.87 3.47
C GLY A 343 4.82 7.38 3.22
N LEU A 344 5.92 7.97 2.77
CA LEU A 344 5.93 9.39 2.41
C LEU A 344 5.24 9.62 1.08
N VAL A 345 4.46 10.70 1.00
CA VAL A 345 3.74 11.07 -0.21
C VAL A 345 4.50 12.19 -0.94
N TRP A 346 4.72 11.96 -2.23
CA TRP A 346 5.42 12.84 -3.14
C TRP A 346 4.47 13.31 -4.24
N ALA A 347 4.58 14.58 -4.65
CA ALA A 347 3.85 15.13 -5.78
C ALA A 347 4.84 15.54 -6.89
N ASN A 348 4.51 15.25 -8.14
CA ASN A 348 5.17 15.82 -9.31
C ASN A 348 4.10 16.51 -10.18
N THR A 349 4.42 17.67 -10.73
CA THR A 349 3.43 18.52 -11.41
C THR A 349 4.00 19.06 -12.71
N GLN A 350 3.13 19.29 -13.68
CA GLN A 350 3.48 20.04 -14.87
C GLN A 350 3.63 21.54 -14.55
N GLY A 351 4.59 22.18 -15.20
CA GLY A 351 4.67 23.63 -15.33
C GLY A 351 3.76 24.13 -16.45
N SER A 352 3.76 25.45 -16.69
CA SER A 352 2.95 26.09 -17.75
C SER A 352 3.28 25.59 -19.16
N ALA A 353 4.53 25.18 -19.40
CA ALA A 353 4.99 24.58 -20.66
C ALA A 353 4.79 23.05 -20.74
N ALA A 354 3.91 22.48 -19.89
CA ALA A 354 3.66 21.03 -19.76
C ALA A 354 4.87 20.17 -19.33
N ALA A 355 6.02 20.77 -19.04
CA ALA A 355 7.22 20.09 -18.53
C ALA A 355 7.06 19.72 -17.05
N TRP A 356 7.46 18.49 -16.68
CA TRP A 356 7.42 18.00 -15.31
C TRP A 356 8.49 18.66 -14.44
N GLN A 357 8.08 19.17 -13.27
CA GLN A 357 8.92 19.96 -12.37
C GLN A 357 9.77 19.10 -11.41
N GLY A 358 9.57 17.78 -11.40
CA GLY A 358 10.24 16.86 -10.50
C GLY A 358 9.45 16.61 -9.21
N TRP A 359 9.85 15.59 -8.47
CA TRP A 359 9.18 15.19 -7.23
C TRP A 359 9.41 16.20 -6.10
N GLN A 360 8.35 16.51 -5.39
CA GLN A 360 8.33 17.34 -4.19
C GLN A 360 7.66 16.54 -3.07
N LEU A 361 8.33 16.47 -1.92
CA LEU A 361 7.76 15.84 -0.73
C LEU A 361 6.61 16.69 -0.18
N ILE A 362 5.48 16.07 0.13
CA ILE A 362 4.42 16.73 0.88
C ILE A 362 4.71 16.56 2.38
N PRO A 363 4.98 17.65 3.11
CA PRO A 363 5.49 17.55 4.48
C PRO A 363 4.40 17.13 5.48
N GLY A 364 4.84 16.51 6.57
CA GLY A 364 4.03 16.40 7.79
C GLY A 364 3.29 15.07 8.01
N GLY A 365 3.62 14.00 7.28
CA GLY A 365 3.00 12.70 7.56
C GLY A 365 3.50 11.51 6.75
N ARG A 366 3.14 10.32 7.23
CA ARG A 366 3.30 9.03 6.56
C ARG A 366 1.94 8.35 6.46
N PHE A 367 1.72 7.68 5.33
CA PHE A 367 0.41 7.22 4.89
C PHE A 367 0.43 5.76 4.52
N ILE A 368 -0.72 5.11 4.69
CA ILE A 368 -0.91 3.70 4.32
C ILE A 368 -1.50 3.54 2.91
N SER A 369 -1.95 4.64 2.30
CA SER A 369 -2.57 4.67 0.98
C SER A 369 -2.22 5.93 0.20
N LEU A 370 -2.37 5.88 -1.12
CA LEU A 370 -2.29 7.06 -1.97
C LEU A 370 -3.43 8.04 -1.67
N PRO A 371 -3.20 9.37 -1.82
CA PRO A 371 -4.26 10.34 -1.64
C PRO A 371 -5.35 10.24 -2.71
N ALA A 372 -6.61 10.39 -2.29
CA ALA A 372 -7.71 10.73 -3.17
C ALA A 372 -7.74 12.26 -3.39
N ALA A 373 -7.66 12.68 -4.65
CA ALA A 373 -7.77 14.09 -5.02
C ALA A 373 -9.22 14.48 -5.36
N SER A 374 -9.61 15.71 -5.00
CA SER A 374 -10.85 16.30 -5.48
C SER A 374 -10.78 16.56 -6.99
N ARG A 375 -11.89 16.29 -7.69
CA ARG A 375 -12.04 16.57 -9.13
C ARG A 375 -12.93 17.77 -9.42
N GLN A 376 -13.64 18.25 -8.40
CA GLN A 376 -14.53 19.40 -8.45
C GLN A 376 -14.29 20.27 -7.23
N GLY A 377 -14.50 21.58 -7.38
CA GLY A 377 -14.26 22.53 -6.29
C GLY A 377 -12.77 22.87 -6.14
N PRO A 378 -12.32 23.27 -4.94
CA PRO A 378 -10.91 23.46 -4.63
C PRO A 378 -10.14 22.14 -4.72
N LEU A 379 -8.90 22.18 -5.20
CA LEU A 379 -8.02 21.02 -5.22
C LEU A 379 -7.60 20.67 -3.79
N LEU A 380 -7.94 19.45 -3.37
CA LEU A 380 -7.70 18.88 -2.05
C LEU A 380 -7.26 17.44 -2.23
N ALA A 381 -6.29 16.98 -1.45
CA ALA A 381 -5.89 15.58 -1.38
C ALA A 381 -6.14 15.04 0.03
N VAL A 382 -6.71 13.83 0.14
CA VAL A 382 -7.04 13.18 1.41
C VAL A 382 -6.50 11.75 1.44
N ALA A 383 -5.85 11.37 2.53
CA ALA A 383 -5.27 10.04 2.72
C ALA A 383 -5.35 9.59 4.20
N MET A 384 -5.30 8.28 4.45
CA MET A 384 -5.21 7.75 5.80
C MET A 384 -3.74 7.65 6.24
N GLY A 385 -3.43 8.27 7.38
CA GLY A 385 -2.11 8.23 7.98
C GLY A 385 -1.82 6.88 8.65
N ASN A 386 -0.55 6.63 8.98
CA ASN A 386 -0.14 5.47 9.80
C ASN A 386 -0.76 5.48 11.20
N ASP A 387 -1.30 6.63 11.63
CA ASP A 387 -2.05 6.80 12.87
C ASP A 387 -3.51 6.33 12.79
N GLY A 388 -3.97 5.91 11.61
CA GLY A 388 -5.34 5.47 11.34
C GLY A 388 -6.36 6.60 11.20
N PHE A 389 -5.92 7.86 11.14
CA PHE A 389 -6.78 9.01 10.90
C PHE A 389 -6.69 9.50 9.45
N PHE A 390 -7.74 10.14 8.97
CA PHE A 390 -7.68 10.85 7.69
C PHE A 390 -7.00 12.20 7.87
N HIS A 391 -6.15 12.55 6.93
CA HIS A 391 -5.52 13.87 6.83
C HIS A 391 -5.78 14.45 5.45
N TYR A 392 -5.76 15.78 5.36
CA TYR A 392 -5.88 16.50 4.11
C TYR A 392 -4.71 17.46 3.88
N THR A 393 -4.45 17.75 2.62
CA THR A 393 -3.50 18.75 2.14
C THR A 393 -4.04 19.41 0.88
N GLN A 394 -3.50 20.58 0.54
CA GLN A 394 -3.89 21.36 -0.63
C GLN A 394 -2.70 22.14 -1.21
N PRO A 395 -2.78 22.62 -2.45
CA PRO A 395 -1.73 23.45 -3.03
C PRO A 395 -1.47 24.74 -2.22
N ALA A 396 -0.20 25.07 -2.02
CA ALA A 396 0.25 26.28 -1.34
C ALA A 396 0.54 27.40 -2.38
N GLY A 397 -0.48 28.22 -2.65
CA GLY A 397 -0.37 29.36 -3.57
C GLY A 397 -0.18 28.94 -5.04
N ALA A 398 0.53 29.77 -5.81
CA ALA A 398 0.79 29.53 -7.24
C ALA A 398 1.98 28.60 -7.53
N SER A 399 2.70 28.18 -6.48
CA SER A 399 3.83 27.26 -6.59
C SER A 399 3.36 25.80 -6.77
N SER A 400 4.28 24.91 -7.12
CA SER A 400 4.05 23.45 -7.09
C SER A 400 4.08 22.85 -5.67
N ALA A 401 4.17 23.68 -4.62
CA ALA A 401 4.21 23.22 -3.23
C ALA A 401 2.81 22.88 -2.70
N TRP A 402 2.81 22.05 -1.66
CA TRP A 402 1.61 21.62 -0.94
C TRP A 402 1.73 22.05 0.52
N THR A 403 0.59 22.33 1.17
CA THR A 403 0.58 22.58 2.61
C THR A 403 1.00 21.32 3.38
N PRO A 404 1.50 21.45 4.61
CA PRO A 404 1.60 20.29 5.50
C PRO A 404 0.25 19.58 5.65
N TRP A 405 0.31 18.27 5.92
CA TRP A 405 -0.88 17.48 6.20
C TRP A 405 -1.57 17.92 7.50
N LEU A 406 -2.89 18.05 7.44
CA LEU A 406 -3.75 18.44 8.56
C LEU A 406 -4.77 17.34 8.85
N ALA A 407 -4.92 16.95 10.11
CA ALA A 407 -5.86 15.92 10.52
C ALA A 407 -7.32 16.37 10.32
N LEU A 408 -8.15 15.47 9.80
CA LEU A 408 -9.60 15.57 9.91
C LEU A 408 -10.07 15.13 11.31
N PRO A 409 -11.33 15.41 11.69
CA PRO A 409 -11.93 14.81 12.88
C PRO A 409 -11.76 13.29 12.88
N PRO A 410 -11.58 12.65 14.04
CA PRO A 410 -11.37 11.20 14.11
C PRO A 410 -12.64 10.42 13.71
N LEU A 411 -12.46 9.36 12.91
CA LEU A 411 -13.50 8.36 12.61
C LEU A 411 -13.01 6.98 13.10
N PRO A 412 -13.41 6.56 14.30
CA PRO A 412 -13.01 5.26 14.83
C PRO A 412 -13.43 4.11 13.92
N GLY A 413 -12.51 3.19 13.63
CA GLY A 413 -12.78 2.04 12.75
C GLY A 413 -12.88 2.39 11.26
N ALA A 414 -12.47 3.60 10.84
CA ALA A 414 -12.43 3.96 9.44
C ALA A 414 -11.64 2.95 8.59
N LEU A 415 -12.20 2.61 7.43
CA LEU A 415 -11.51 1.93 6.34
C LEU A 415 -10.69 2.96 5.53
N PRO A 416 -9.61 2.57 4.86
CA PRO A 416 -8.71 3.52 4.18
C PRO A 416 -9.31 4.21 2.94
N GLY A 417 -10.37 3.66 2.35
CA GLY A 417 -11.01 4.24 1.16
C GLY A 417 -11.83 5.49 1.46
N VAL A 418 -11.65 6.49 0.60
CA VAL A 418 -12.41 7.75 0.64
C VAL A 418 -12.90 8.17 -0.73
N ALA A 419 -14.04 8.85 -0.74
CA ALA A 419 -14.52 9.65 -1.86
C ALA A 419 -14.54 11.13 -1.48
N VAL A 420 -14.21 11.98 -2.46
CA VAL A 420 -14.14 13.44 -2.29
C VAL A 420 -15.05 14.09 -3.31
N ALA A 421 -15.97 14.93 -2.86
CA ALA A 421 -16.82 15.76 -3.71
C ALA A 421 -16.80 17.23 -3.23
N ALA A 422 -17.33 18.14 -4.04
CA ALA A 422 -17.61 19.50 -3.62
C ALA A 422 -19.11 19.73 -3.64
N ASP A 423 -19.65 20.39 -2.63
CA ASP A 423 -21.08 20.71 -2.55
C ASP A 423 -21.45 21.86 -3.50
N SER A 424 -22.74 22.27 -3.55
CA SER A 424 -23.16 23.36 -4.45
C SER A 424 -22.58 24.73 -4.10
N THR A 425 -22.05 24.91 -2.88
CA THR A 425 -21.32 26.12 -2.45
C THR A 425 -19.85 26.08 -2.84
N GLY A 426 -19.37 24.92 -3.31
CA GLY A 426 -17.96 24.66 -3.62
C GLY A 426 -17.15 24.18 -2.42
N ALA A 427 -17.77 23.96 -1.26
CA ALA A 427 -17.08 23.43 -0.08
C ALA A 427 -16.82 21.92 -0.25
N PRO A 428 -15.60 21.45 0.08
CA PRO A 428 -15.29 20.02 0.05
C PRO A 428 -16.12 19.19 1.03
N ALA A 429 -16.45 17.96 0.64
CA ALA A 429 -17.07 16.94 1.46
C ALA A 429 -16.33 15.60 1.29
N ILE A 430 -15.99 14.95 2.40
CA ILE A 430 -15.29 13.67 2.43
C ILE A 430 -16.26 12.59 2.89
N PHE A 431 -16.26 11.47 2.16
CA PHE A 431 -17.05 10.28 2.47
C PHE A 431 -16.13 9.11 2.78
N ALA A 432 -16.44 8.38 3.84
CA ALA A 432 -15.68 7.22 4.28
C ALA A 432 -16.59 6.14 4.86
N ALA A 433 -16.13 4.89 4.78
CA ALA A 433 -16.76 3.74 5.42
C ALA A 433 -16.00 3.37 6.71
N ASP A 434 -16.68 2.72 7.65
CA ASP A 434 -16.05 2.09 8.82
C ASP A 434 -16.12 0.56 8.75
N SER A 435 -15.36 -0.12 9.61
CA SER A 435 -15.29 -1.57 9.69
C SER A 435 -16.60 -2.25 10.11
N SER A 436 -17.55 -1.50 10.66
CA SER A 436 -18.91 -1.99 10.98
C SER A 436 -19.84 -1.92 9.77
N GLY A 437 -19.43 -1.25 8.69
CA GLY A 437 -20.22 -1.04 7.48
C GLY A 437 -20.88 0.33 7.40
N GLY A 438 -20.68 1.20 8.39
CA GLY A 438 -21.29 2.53 8.41
C GLY A 438 -20.70 3.46 7.35
N LEU A 439 -21.56 4.21 6.66
CA LEU A 439 -21.18 5.28 5.73
C LEU A 439 -21.24 6.65 6.42
N TRP A 440 -20.21 7.46 6.25
CA TRP A 440 -20.05 8.73 6.95
C TRP A 440 -19.67 9.87 6.02
N VAL A 441 -20.04 11.09 6.40
CA VAL A 441 -19.62 12.33 5.74
C VAL A 441 -19.07 13.35 6.74
N SER A 442 -18.01 14.06 6.34
CA SER A 442 -17.53 15.28 6.98
C SER A 442 -17.44 16.39 5.94
N SER A 443 -17.94 17.58 6.27
CA SER A 443 -18.01 18.74 5.38
C SER A 443 -17.09 19.86 5.84
N TYR A 444 -16.50 20.56 4.89
CA TYR A 444 -15.72 21.75 5.17
C TYR A 444 -16.62 22.93 5.59
N LEU A 445 -16.24 23.63 6.66
CA LEU A 445 -16.97 24.74 7.26
C LEU A 445 -16.42 26.07 6.70
N ALA A 446 -17.04 26.58 5.63
CA ALA A 446 -16.63 27.82 4.97
C ALA A 446 -16.83 29.11 5.81
N ILE A 447 -17.46 29.05 6.99
CA ILE A 447 -18.06 30.23 7.66
C ILE A 447 -17.19 30.82 8.79
N LYS A 448 -15.92 30.39 8.98
CA LYS A 448 -15.04 30.96 10.01
C LYS A 448 -13.62 31.34 9.58
N ASN A 449 -13.15 30.92 8.41
CA ASN A 449 -11.81 31.23 7.94
C ASN A 449 -11.87 31.80 6.51
N PRO A 450 -11.30 33.00 6.23
CA PRO A 450 -11.23 33.58 4.87
C PRO A 450 -10.33 32.69 3.99
N PRO A 451 -10.19 32.94 2.65
CA PRO A 451 -9.59 31.94 1.76
C PRO A 451 -8.24 31.48 2.27
N LEU A 452 -8.03 30.16 2.15
CA LEU A 452 -6.86 29.41 2.59
C LEU A 452 -5.58 30.27 2.46
N PRO A 453 -4.87 30.57 3.56
CA PRO A 453 -3.83 31.58 3.53
C PRO A 453 -2.71 31.16 2.56
N ALA A 454 -2.38 32.06 1.64
CA ALA A 454 -1.09 32.01 0.97
C ALA A 454 -0.01 32.28 2.03
N LEU A 455 0.79 31.26 2.36
CA LEU A 455 1.97 31.45 3.20
C LEU A 455 3.01 32.26 2.43
N PRO A 456 3.74 33.20 3.07
CA PRO A 456 4.77 33.98 2.41
C PRO A 456 5.94 33.07 1.97
N ILE A 457 6.48 33.37 0.79
CA ILE A 457 7.67 32.73 0.21
C ILE A 457 8.88 33.04 1.11
N PRO A 458 9.78 32.07 1.39
CA PRO A 458 11.03 32.37 2.09
C PRO A 458 11.89 33.33 1.28
N GLY A 459 12.35 34.41 1.91
CA GLY A 459 13.41 35.27 1.38
C GLY A 459 14.76 34.54 1.35
N GLU A 460 15.66 35.01 0.49
CA GLU A 460 16.97 34.42 0.15
C GLU A 460 18.00 34.30 1.29
N ASP A 461 17.63 34.59 2.54
CA ASP A 461 18.55 34.50 3.69
C ASP A 461 18.30 33.22 4.49
N GLY A 462 19.25 32.29 4.43
CA GLY A 462 19.19 30.91 4.94
C GLY A 462 19.05 30.72 6.46
N GLY A 463 18.01 31.26 7.08
CA GLY A 463 17.59 30.96 8.45
C GLY A 463 16.28 30.18 8.47
N LEU A 464 16.29 28.93 8.93
CA LEU A 464 15.09 28.13 9.20
C LEU A 464 14.27 28.77 10.34
N PRO A 465 13.00 29.17 10.14
CA PRO A 465 12.11 29.44 11.26
C PRO A 465 11.61 28.10 11.81
N LEU A 466 12.17 27.72 12.95
CA LEU A 466 11.61 26.73 13.86
C LEU A 466 10.26 27.23 14.41
N ILE A 467 9.25 26.37 14.34
CA ILE A 467 7.99 26.38 15.10
C ILE A 467 6.98 27.48 14.70
N LEU A 468 5.97 27.09 13.91
CA LEU A 468 4.60 27.50 14.21
C LEU A 468 3.84 26.30 14.73
N SER A 469 3.20 26.49 15.89
CA SER A 469 2.30 25.53 16.49
C SER A 469 1.26 25.09 15.46
N ALA A 470 1.09 23.78 15.32
CA ALA A 470 -0.14 23.20 14.83
C ALA A 470 -1.26 23.56 15.83
N GLN A 471 -1.75 24.79 15.79
CA GLN A 471 -3.14 25.04 16.11
C GLN A 471 -3.91 24.24 15.08
N VAL A 472 -4.28 23.02 15.47
CA VAL A 472 -5.33 22.25 14.83
C VAL A 472 -6.51 23.21 14.74
N ASP A 473 -6.81 23.72 13.55
CA ASP A 473 -8.05 24.42 13.30
C ASP A 473 -9.18 23.40 13.40
N LYS A 474 -9.55 23.07 14.65
CA LYS A 474 -10.65 22.19 15.04
C LYS A 474 -12.00 22.65 14.45
N ALA A 475 -12.03 23.82 13.82
CA ALA A 475 -13.21 24.49 13.29
C ALA A 475 -13.36 24.40 11.76
N ALA A 476 -12.44 23.76 11.02
CA ALA A 476 -12.51 23.72 9.56
C ALA A 476 -13.42 22.61 9.01
N TRP A 477 -13.63 21.52 9.74
CA TRP A 477 -14.45 20.37 9.31
C TRP A 477 -15.52 20.03 10.34
N THR A 478 -16.69 19.60 9.87
CA THR A 478 -17.73 19.06 10.76
C THR A 478 -17.30 17.73 11.36
N ALA A 479 -17.80 17.38 12.55
CA ALA A 479 -17.75 16.00 13.02
C ALA A 479 -18.35 15.05 11.97
N TRP A 480 -17.85 13.82 11.94
CA TRP A 480 -18.39 12.78 11.07
C TRP A 480 -19.85 12.51 11.39
N ARG A 481 -20.66 12.46 10.35
CA ARG A 481 -22.08 12.18 10.47
C ARG A 481 -22.47 11.00 9.59
N ARG A 482 -23.21 10.06 10.18
CA ARG A 482 -23.67 8.86 9.49
C ARG A 482 -24.69 9.21 8.41
N ILE A 483 -24.54 8.62 7.23
CA ILE A 483 -25.51 8.65 6.15
C ILE A 483 -26.36 7.38 6.24
N PRO A 484 -27.71 7.48 6.19
CA PRO A 484 -28.57 6.31 6.08
C PRO A 484 -28.31 5.58 4.75
N ALA A 485 -27.60 4.46 4.82
CA ALA A 485 -27.23 3.61 3.70
C ALA A 485 -27.17 2.14 4.16
N PRO A 486 -27.21 1.16 3.24
CA PRO A 486 -26.87 -0.22 3.56
C PRO A 486 -25.42 -0.31 4.04
N ASP A 487 -25.11 -1.37 4.77
CA ASP A 487 -23.74 -1.59 5.21
C ASP A 487 -22.82 -1.73 3.99
N THR A 488 -21.68 -1.05 4.01
CA THR A 488 -20.74 -1.02 2.90
C THR A 488 -19.37 -1.53 3.33
N ASP A 489 -18.70 -2.23 2.43
CA ASP A 489 -17.33 -2.70 2.60
C ASP A 489 -16.34 -1.88 1.75
N ASP A 490 -16.65 -0.60 1.50
CA ASP A 490 -15.94 0.38 0.67
C ASP A 490 -16.42 0.43 -0.80
N GLY A 491 -15.55 0.78 -1.75
CA GLY A 491 -15.92 1.03 -3.15
C GLY A 491 -16.51 2.42 -3.38
N LEU A 492 -16.17 3.40 -2.54
CA LEU A 492 -16.83 4.70 -2.57
C LEU A 492 -16.39 5.55 -3.78
N ALA A 493 -17.37 6.19 -4.42
CA ALA A 493 -17.13 7.28 -5.36
C ALA A 493 -18.22 8.36 -5.24
N ALA A 494 -17.84 9.63 -5.36
CA ALA A 494 -18.75 10.75 -5.23
C ALA A 494 -18.39 11.87 -6.20
N LEU A 495 -19.41 12.60 -6.66
CA LEU A 495 -19.26 13.87 -7.37
C LEU A 495 -20.52 14.72 -7.21
N ARG A 496 -20.43 15.98 -7.63
CA ARG A 496 -21.57 16.89 -7.81
C ARG A 496 -22.11 16.80 -9.24
N ASN A 497 -23.39 16.52 -9.38
CA ASN A 497 -24.10 16.48 -10.65
C ASN A 497 -24.43 17.89 -11.18
N ALA A 498 -25.06 17.96 -12.36
CA ALA A 498 -25.44 19.22 -13.01
C ALA A 498 -26.46 20.05 -12.21
N ASP A 499 -27.28 19.42 -11.38
CA ASP A 499 -28.27 20.07 -10.51
C ASP A 499 -27.65 20.63 -9.21
N GLY A 500 -26.33 20.48 -9.04
CA GLY A 500 -25.62 20.90 -7.84
C GLY A 500 -25.76 19.95 -6.65
N LEU A 501 -26.33 18.76 -6.86
CA LEU A 501 -26.48 17.73 -5.83
C LEU A 501 -25.27 16.79 -5.83
N ILE A 502 -24.83 16.36 -4.66
CA ILE A 502 -23.83 15.28 -4.57
C ILE A 502 -24.53 13.93 -4.85
N GLU A 503 -23.95 13.15 -5.76
CA GLU A 503 -24.27 11.74 -5.97
C GLU A 503 -23.14 10.88 -5.40
N LEU A 504 -23.52 9.89 -4.60
CA LEU A 504 -22.64 8.96 -3.93
C LEU A 504 -22.95 7.54 -4.39
N TYR A 505 -21.90 6.81 -4.73
CA TYR A 505 -21.93 5.41 -5.11
C TYR A 505 -21.15 4.61 -4.08
N LEU A 506 -21.72 3.48 -3.66
CA LEU A 506 -21.14 2.59 -2.65
C LEU A 506 -21.44 1.13 -2.99
N ARG A 507 -20.61 0.22 -2.48
CA ARG A 507 -20.83 -1.21 -2.63
C ARG A 507 -21.63 -1.71 -1.44
N ASP A 508 -22.77 -2.32 -1.70
CA ASP A 508 -23.51 -3.03 -0.66
C ASP A 508 -22.72 -4.26 -0.21
N LYS A 509 -22.46 -4.38 1.09
CA LYS A 509 -21.62 -5.43 1.68
C LYS A 509 -22.24 -6.82 1.56
N ALA A 510 -23.56 -6.93 1.50
CA ALA A 510 -24.26 -8.21 1.46
C ALA A 510 -24.37 -8.77 0.04
N THR A 511 -24.61 -7.90 -0.93
CA THR A 511 -24.91 -8.27 -2.32
C THR A 511 -23.75 -8.01 -3.28
N GLY A 512 -22.82 -7.12 -2.91
CA GLY A 512 -21.79 -6.60 -3.81
C GLY A 512 -22.32 -5.63 -4.87
N HIS A 513 -23.62 -5.29 -4.83
CA HIS A 513 -24.26 -4.42 -5.82
C HIS A 513 -23.91 -2.95 -5.58
N MET A 514 -23.87 -2.18 -6.67
CA MET A 514 -23.74 -0.73 -6.64
C MET A 514 -25.03 -0.06 -6.20
N GLN A 515 -24.96 0.65 -5.09
CA GLN A 515 -26.02 1.52 -4.61
C GLN A 515 -25.73 2.97 -4.98
N ARG A 516 -26.77 3.71 -5.35
CA ARG A 516 -26.74 5.17 -5.56
C ARG A 516 -27.54 5.88 -4.49
N ILE A 517 -26.94 6.92 -3.91
CA ILE A 517 -27.59 7.83 -2.96
C ILE A 517 -27.34 9.26 -3.43
N VAL A 518 -28.37 10.11 -3.38
CA VAL A 518 -28.32 11.49 -3.87
C VAL A 518 -28.66 12.45 -2.73
N GLN A 519 -27.94 13.56 -2.66
CA GLN A 519 -28.26 14.66 -1.75
C GLN A 519 -29.67 15.19 -2.04
N ALA A 520 -30.50 15.39 -1.01
CA ALA A 520 -31.92 15.74 -1.19
C ALA A 520 -32.14 17.17 -1.69
N SER A 521 -31.22 18.09 -1.38
CA SER A 521 -31.27 19.48 -1.83
C SER A 521 -29.86 20.04 -2.00
N PRO A 522 -29.64 21.01 -2.90
CA PRO A 522 -28.36 21.68 -3.01
C PRO A 522 -28.00 22.37 -1.69
N GLY A 523 -26.71 22.44 -1.39
CA GLY A 523 -26.16 23.06 -0.19
C GLY A 523 -25.12 22.16 0.43
N ASN A 524 -24.83 22.34 1.72
CA ASN A 524 -23.85 21.53 2.44
C ASN A 524 -24.22 20.03 2.37
N ALA A 525 -23.23 19.14 2.22
CA ALA A 525 -23.39 17.67 2.34
C ALA A 525 -23.98 17.23 3.70
N SER A 526 -24.01 18.19 4.63
CA SER A 526 -25.03 18.58 5.62
C SER A 526 -26.49 18.14 5.42
N ALA A 527 -26.96 18.08 4.18
CA ALA A 527 -28.37 17.90 3.87
C ALA A 527 -28.85 16.45 4.12
N ALA A 528 -30.17 16.27 4.03
CA ALA A 528 -30.77 14.93 3.97
C ALA A 528 -30.35 14.22 2.67
N TRP A 529 -30.44 12.89 2.68
CA TRP A 529 -30.06 12.03 1.56
C TRP A 529 -31.27 11.22 1.08
N SER A 530 -31.30 10.88 -0.21
CA SER A 530 -32.32 10.00 -0.79
C SER A 530 -32.25 8.61 -0.18
N ARG A 531 -33.29 7.79 -0.42
CA ARG A 531 -33.15 6.36 -0.19
C ARG A 531 -32.12 5.77 -1.18
N PRO A 532 -31.37 4.73 -0.77
CA PRO A 532 -30.49 3.99 -1.67
C PRO A 532 -31.28 3.39 -2.84
N THR A 533 -30.71 3.48 -4.03
CA THR A 533 -31.22 2.84 -5.24
C THR A 533 -30.20 1.82 -5.73
N ASP A 534 -30.61 0.55 -5.80
CA ASP A 534 -29.80 -0.52 -6.37
C ASP A 534 -29.74 -0.35 -7.90
N LEU A 535 -28.53 -0.31 -8.45
CA LEU A 535 -28.30 -0.21 -9.89
C LEU A 535 -28.10 -1.58 -10.57
N GLY A 536 -28.15 -2.68 -9.82
CA GLY A 536 -28.12 -4.05 -10.32
C GLY A 536 -26.78 -4.52 -10.86
N VAL A 537 -25.69 -3.77 -10.60
CA VAL A 537 -24.33 -4.08 -11.07
C VAL A 537 -23.45 -4.42 -9.87
N THR A 538 -22.93 -5.64 -9.84
CA THR A 538 -21.84 -6.04 -8.93
C THR A 538 -20.53 -5.42 -9.37
N TYR A 539 -19.66 -5.08 -8.42
CA TYR A 539 -18.33 -4.55 -8.76
C TYR A 539 -17.27 -4.78 -7.69
N ALA A 540 -16.00 -4.71 -8.12
CA ALA A 540 -14.83 -4.82 -7.28
C ALA A 540 -14.02 -3.51 -7.24
N GLY A 541 -13.51 -3.18 -6.06
CA GLY A 541 -12.65 -2.01 -5.85
C GLY A 541 -13.37 -0.68 -6.02
N LYS A 542 -12.64 0.38 -6.38
CA LYS A 542 -13.19 1.73 -6.51
C LYS A 542 -13.76 1.95 -7.93
N PRO A 543 -15.02 2.41 -8.07
CA PRO A 543 -15.57 2.80 -9.36
C PRO A 543 -15.06 4.20 -9.73
N ALA A 544 -14.96 4.48 -11.02
CA ALA A 544 -14.56 5.78 -11.53
C ALA A 544 -15.78 6.61 -11.92
N VAL A 545 -15.80 7.87 -11.51
CA VAL A 545 -16.95 8.75 -11.74
C VAL A 545 -16.52 10.07 -12.39
N ALA A 546 -17.37 10.57 -13.29
CA ALA A 546 -17.17 11.83 -14.01
C ALA A 546 -18.51 12.36 -14.52
N LEU A 547 -18.54 13.65 -14.91
CA LEU A 547 -19.59 14.15 -15.80
C LEU A 547 -19.21 13.79 -17.24
N ASN A 548 -20.14 13.23 -18.00
CA ASN A 548 -19.96 12.88 -19.41
C ASN A 548 -19.95 14.12 -20.32
N GLU A 549 -19.82 13.92 -21.63
CA GLU A 549 -19.79 14.99 -22.63
C GLU A 549 -21.07 15.83 -22.72
N LYS A 550 -22.16 15.38 -22.09
CA LYS A 550 -23.45 16.09 -21.98
C LYS A 550 -23.67 16.71 -20.59
N GLY A 551 -22.70 16.61 -19.68
CA GLY A 551 -22.80 17.09 -18.30
C GLY A 551 -23.60 16.18 -17.36
N ALA A 552 -23.99 14.97 -17.80
CA ALA A 552 -24.68 13.99 -16.96
C ALA A 552 -23.68 13.07 -16.25
N VAL A 553 -24.08 12.48 -15.12
CA VAL A 553 -23.20 11.59 -14.35
C VAL A 553 -22.96 10.27 -15.10
N ALA A 554 -21.70 9.86 -15.18
CA ALA A 554 -21.26 8.58 -15.67
C ALA A 554 -20.40 7.87 -14.62
N VAL A 555 -20.64 6.56 -14.45
CA VAL A 555 -19.90 5.70 -13.52
C VAL A 555 -19.35 4.49 -14.27
N ALA A 556 -18.04 4.30 -14.24
CA ALA A 556 -17.39 3.11 -14.76
C ALA A 556 -17.01 2.17 -13.61
N ALA A 557 -17.31 0.88 -13.74
CA ALA A 557 -17.01 -0.12 -12.73
C ALA A 557 -16.59 -1.46 -13.35
N MET A 558 -15.62 -2.12 -12.71
CA MET A 558 -15.20 -3.48 -13.07
C MET A 558 -15.98 -4.47 -12.20
N GLU A 559 -16.63 -5.47 -12.82
CA GLU A 559 -17.45 -6.46 -12.13
C GLU A 559 -16.65 -7.27 -11.10
N HIS A 560 -15.57 -7.90 -11.56
CA HIS A 560 -14.54 -8.54 -10.76
C HIS A 560 -13.25 -8.55 -11.59
N ARG A 561 -12.12 -8.95 -11.00
CA ARG A 561 -10.85 -9.07 -11.74
C ARG A 561 -11.02 -10.00 -12.95
N GLY A 562 -10.67 -9.54 -14.15
CA GLY A 562 -10.86 -10.30 -15.40
C GLY A 562 -12.31 -10.34 -15.89
N GLY A 563 -13.24 -9.68 -15.21
CA GLY A 563 -14.66 -9.56 -15.58
C GLY A 563 -14.97 -8.33 -16.43
N ALA A 564 -16.25 -8.11 -16.68
CA ALA A 564 -16.69 -7.04 -17.57
C ALA A 564 -16.44 -5.63 -17.01
N LEU A 565 -16.22 -4.69 -17.93
CA LEU A 565 -16.22 -3.26 -17.64
C LEU A 565 -17.59 -2.67 -17.98
N TRP A 566 -18.27 -2.15 -16.98
CA TRP A 566 -19.58 -1.53 -17.08
C TRP A 566 -19.48 -0.01 -17.06
N LEU A 567 -20.36 0.66 -17.82
CA LEU A 567 -20.63 2.09 -17.74
C LEU A 567 -22.09 2.29 -17.39
N LEU A 568 -22.36 2.99 -16.30
CA LEU A 568 -23.69 3.33 -15.82
C LEU A 568 -23.96 4.81 -16.09
N GLU A 569 -25.04 5.08 -16.82
CA GLU A 569 -25.52 6.42 -17.15
C GLU A 569 -27.04 6.44 -17.12
N ALA A 570 -27.64 7.47 -16.51
CA ALA A 570 -29.10 7.62 -16.43
C ALA A 570 -29.85 6.35 -15.96
N GLY A 571 -29.24 5.59 -15.04
CA GLY A 571 -29.79 4.34 -14.51
C GLY A 571 -29.67 3.12 -15.43
N GLN A 572 -28.99 3.24 -16.58
CA GLN A 572 -28.75 2.14 -17.51
C GLN A 572 -27.29 1.68 -17.46
N ALA A 573 -27.07 0.37 -17.37
CA ALA A 573 -25.75 -0.24 -17.44
C ALA A 573 -25.44 -0.71 -18.87
N THR A 574 -24.32 -0.24 -19.41
CA THR A 574 -23.80 -0.64 -20.73
C THR A 574 -22.45 -1.33 -20.56
N ARG A 575 -22.29 -2.52 -21.16
CA ARG A 575 -21.01 -3.22 -21.15
C ARG A 575 -20.06 -2.61 -22.19
N LEU A 576 -18.91 -2.09 -21.74
CA LEU A 576 -17.90 -1.49 -22.61
C LEU A 576 -16.82 -2.47 -23.06
N ALA A 577 -16.47 -3.43 -22.21
CA ALA A 577 -15.52 -4.50 -22.51
C ALA A 577 -15.94 -5.79 -21.80
N ALA A 578 -15.62 -6.93 -22.41
CA ALA A 578 -15.93 -8.25 -21.85
C ALA A 578 -15.01 -8.63 -20.68
N SER A 579 -13.75 -8.17 -20.73
CA SER A 579 -12.75 -8.45 -19.69
C SER A 579 -11.78 -7.28 -19.56
N VAL A 580 -11.48 -6.89 -18.33
CA VAL A 580 -10.39 -5.96 -17.97
C VAL A 580 -9.63 -6.50 -16.76
N ALA A 581 -8.33 -6.21 -16.68
CA ALA A 581 -7.49 -6.66 -15.58
C ALA A 581 -7.64 -5.78 -14.33
N SER A 582 -8.01 -4.51 -14.49
CA SER A 582 -8.05 -3.51 -13.42
C SER A 582 -9.38 -2.79 -13.28
N ILE A 583 -9.57 -2.17 -12.11
CA ILE A 583 -10.56 -1.10 -11.94
C ILE A 583 -10.34 0.02 -12.99
N PRO A 584 -11.40 0.74 -13.38
CA PRO A 584 -11.32 1.70 -14.49
C PRO A 584 -10.85 3.09 -14.06
N ALA A 585 -10.45 3.86 -15.05
CA ALA A 585 -10.32 5.32 -15.00
C ALA A 585 -11.36 5.94 -15.94
N LEU A 586 -11.91 7.08 -15.54
CA LEU A 586 -12.93 7.81 -16.26
C LEU A 586 -12.61 9.30 -16.23
N GLY A 587 -12.81 10.02 -17.33
CA GLY A 587 -12.66 11.47 -17.36
C GLY A 587 -13.18 12.09 -18.65
N THR A 588 -13.73 13.29 -18.56
CA THR A 588 -14.19 14.05 -19.74
C THR A 588 -13.24 15.20 -20.01
N MET A 589 -12.75 15.29 -21.24
CA MET A 589 -11.73 16.25 -21.65
C MET A 589 -12.13 16.84 -22.99
N HIS A 590 -12.25 18.16 -23.09
CA HIS A 590 -12.62 18.87 -24.33
C HIS A 590 -13.86 18.28 -25.03
N GLY A 591 -14.91 17.94 -24.27
CA GLY A 591 -16.16 17.36 -24.79
C GLY A 591 -16.07 15.88 -25.20
N VAL A 592 -15.05 15.16 -24.74
CA VAL A 592 -14.82 13.74 -25.04
C VAL A 592 -14.76 12.96 -23.74
N LEU A 593 -15.59 11.93 -23.59
CA LEU A 593 -15.52 11.01 -22.46
C LEU A 593 -14.48 9.93 -22.76
N TYR A 594 -13.50 9.77 -21.87
CA TYR A 594 -12.51 8.71 -21.95
C TYR A 594 -12.71 7.69 -20.83
N VAL A 595 -12.61 6.42 -21.20
CA VAL A 595 -12.57 5.29 -20.28
C VAL A 595 -11.27 4.54 -20.51
N ALA A 596 -10.55 4.23 -19.43
CA ALA A 596 -9.33 3.45 -19.52
C ALA A 596 -9.30 2.34 -18.47
N ALA A 597 -8.67 1.22 -18.78
CA ALA A 597 -8.41 0.13 -17.85
C ALA A 597 -7.19 -0.67 -18.33
N ARG A 598 -6.58 -1.44 -17.45
CA ARG A 598 -5.55 -2.40 -17.85
C ARG A 598 -6.19 -3.54 -18.65
N SER A 599 -5.55 -3.92 -19.75
CA SER A 599 -5.97 -5.04 -20.59
C SER A 599 -5.85 -6.37 -19.82
N ALA A 600 -6.80 -7.28 -20.05
CA ALA A 600 -6.75 -8.64 -19.54
C ALA A 600 -5.89 -9.59 -20.41
N ASP A 601 -5.68 -9.24 -21.69
CA ASP A 601 -5.15 -10.15 -22.71
C ASP A 601 -3.66 -9.93 -23.00
N ALA A 602 -3.07 -8.85 -22.51
CA ALA A 602 -1.69 -8.46 -22.76
C ALA A 602 -1.05 -7.92 -21.49
N GLY A 603 0.22 -8.28 -21.23
CA GLY A 603 1.01 -8.02 -20.01
C GLY A 603 0.70 -6.71 -19.26
N GLN A 604 1.60 -5.73 -19.31
CA GLN A 604 1.27 -4.38 -18.85
C GLN A 604 0.83 -3.56 -20.07
N ALA A 605 -0.46 -3.59 -20.40
CA ALA A 605 -1.03 -2.76 -21.45
C ALA A 605 -2.33 -2.12 -20.99
N TYR A 606 -2.66 -0.96 -21.57
CA TYR A 606 -3.83 -0.17 -21.18
C TYR A 606 -4.75 0.04 -22.36
N TRP A 607 -5.98 -0.40 -22.20
CA TRP A 607 -7.08 -0.14 -23.11
C TRP A 607 -7.63 1.25 -22.81
N VAL A 608 -7.72 2.11 -23.82
CA VAL A 608 -8.30 3.45 -23.72
C VAL A 608 -9.34 3.63 -24.82
N ARG A 609 -10.57 4.01 -24.45
CA ARG A 609 -11.66 4.26 -25.41
C ARG A 609 -12.23 5.64 -25.22
N ALA A 610 -12.51 6.31 -26.33
CA ALA A 610 -13.06 7.66 -26.36
C ALA A 610 -14.49 7.65 -26.92
N ARG A 611 -15.39 8.42 -26.29
CA ARG A 611 -16.72 8.72 -26.82
C ARG A 611 -16.79 10.19 -27.22
N ARG A 612 -17.11 10.43 -28.50
CA ARG A 612 -17.25 11.76 -29.09
C ARG A 612 -18.67 11.90 -29.60
N GLN A 613 -19.38 12.95 -29.19
CA GLN A 613 -20.76 13.22 -29.64
C GLN A 613 -21.70 12.00 -29.49
N GLY A 614 -21.55 11.24 -28.39
CA GLY A 614 -22.35 10.03 -28.13
C GLY A 614 -21.90 8.76 -28.85
N ALA A 615 -20.93 8.82 -29.78
CA ALA A 615 -20.41 7.65 -30.48
C ALA A 615 -19.06 7.19 -29.90
N TRP A 616 -18.95 5.90 -29.60
CA TRP A 616 -17.69 5.30 -29.18
C TRP A 616 -16.77 5.06 -30.39
N GLY A 617 -15.52 5.51 -30.29
CA GLY A 617 -14.47 5.12 -31.22
C GLY A 617 -13.91 3.73 -30.92
N ASP A 618 -12.99 3.30 -31.78
CA ASP A 618 -12.18 2.10 -31.56
C ASP A 618 -11.26 2.30 -30.35
N PRO A 619 -11.03 1.24 -29.57
CA PRO A 619 -10.11 1.32 -28.44
C PRO A 619 -8.65 1.40 -28.92
N VAL A 620 -7.88 2.25 -28.23
CA VAL A 620 -6.43 2.33 -28.37
C VAL A 620 -5.79 1.45 -27.31
N LEU A 621 -4.87 0.59 -27.73
CA LEU A 621 -4.04 -0.19 -26.81
C LEU A 621 -2.69 0.53 -26.62
N VAL A 622 -2.47 1.02 -25.41
CA VAL A 622 -1.19 1.61 -24.99
C VAL A 622 -0.32 0.49 -24.42
N GLY A 623 0.86 0.30 -25.03
CA GLY A 623 1.83 -0.71 -24.58
C GLY A 623 2.45 -0.41 -23.20
N PRO A 624 3.37 -1.26 -22.73
CA PRO A 624 3.96 -1.13 -21.40
C PRO A 624 4.81 0.14 -21.25
N PRO A 625 4.88 0.69 -20.03
CA PRO A 625 5.92 1.63 -19.62
C PRO A 625 7.35 1.09 -19.88
N PRO A 626 8.37 1.98 -19.92
CA PRO A 626 9.75 1.58 -20.18
C PRO A 626 10.33 0.69 -19.06
N ALA A 627 11.33 -0.12 -19.41
CA ALA A 627 12.03 -1.00 -18.46
C ALA A 627 12.98 -0.26 -17.49
N GLY A 628 13.36 0.98 -17.80
CA GLY A 628 14.24 1.82 -16.98
C GLY A 628 13.55 3.06 -16.43
N GLY A 629 14.27 3.84 -15.63
CA GLY A 629 13.76 5.09 -15.00
C GLY A 629 13.30 4.93 -13.55
N GLY A 630 13.42 3.72 -12.99
CA GLY A 630 12.98 3.29 -11.65
C GLY A 630 13.69 3.85 -10.42
N GLY A 631 14.35 5.00 -10.53
CA GLY A 631 15.20 5.52 -9.46
C GLY A 631 14.42 6.02 -8.24
N ALA A 632 15.13 6.18 -7.13
CA ALA A 632 14.64 6.84 -5.92
C ALA A 632 13.95 8.20 -6.19
N PHE A 633 13.05 8.60 -5.29
CA PHE A 633 12.72 10.01 -5.10
C PHE A 633 13.99 10.79 -4.74
N SER A 634 14.13 12.04 -5.21
CA SER A 634 15.40 12.77 -5.23
C SER A 634 16.14 12.81 -3.87
N ARG A 635 17.48 12.68 -3.87
CA ARG A 635 18.29 12.49 -2.64
C ARG A 635 18.26 13.68 -1.68
N ALA A 636 18.22 14.92 -2.19
CA ALA A 636 18.25 16.13 -1.36
C ALA A 636 17.04 16.24 -0.42
N GLN A 637 15.90 15.67 -0.81
CA GLN A 637 14.66 15.74 -0.03
C GLN A 637 14.52 14.60 1.00
N ARG A 638 15.30 13.50 0.89
CA ARG A 638 15.29 12.41 1.90
C ARG A 638 15.85 12.84 3.26
N HIS A 639 16.88 13.69 3.29
CA HIS A 639 17.43 14.20 4.56
C HIS A 639 16.41 15.06 5.33
N ALA A 640 15.60 15.85 4.62
CA ALA A 640 14.48 16.58 5.22
C ALA A 640 13.37 15.63 5.71
N ALA A 641 13.20 14.47 5.08
CA ALA A 641 12.21 13.47 5.44
C ALA A 641 12.55 12.66 6.71
N LEU A 642 13.83 12.54 7.06
CA LEU A 642 14.28 11.93 8.31
C LEU A 642 13.87 12.75 9.56
N LEU A 643 13.53 14.02 9.37
CA LEU A 643 13.13 14.95 10.44
C LEU A 643 11.60 15.11 10.57
N ILE A 644 10.81 14.30 9.85
CA ILE A 644 9.35 14.37 9.97
C ILE A 644 8.93 13.79 11.31
N GLU A 645 8.56 14.68 12.22
CA GLU A 645 7.91 14.32 13.48
C GLU A 645 6.63 13.51 13.19
N PRO A 646 6.37 12.41 13.92
CA PRO A 646 5.12 11.69 13.81
C PRO A 646 3.93 12.61 14.10
N PHE A 647 2.77 12.29 13.53
CA PHE A 647 1.53 12.98 13.87
C PHE A 647 1.41 13.05 15.38
N LYS A 648 1.34 14.28 15.93
CA LYS A 648 1.17 14.45 17.38
C LYS A 648 -0.13 13.75 17.75
N ALA A 649 -0.01 12.69 18.56
CA ALA A 649 -1.15 11.92 19.03
C ALA A 649 -2.14 12.90 19.66
N SER A 650 -3.24 13.13 18.96
CA SER A 650 -4.38 13.77 19.57
C SER A 650 -4.88 12.82 20.67
N VAL A 651 -5.28 13.37 21.81
CA VAL A 651 -5.59 12.65 23.07
C VAL A 651 -6.75 11.62 22.94
N TYR A 652 -7.23 11.34 21.72
CA TYR A 652 -8.33 10.43 21.43
C TYR A 652 -7.95 8.93 21.44
N ALA A 653 -6.66 8.58 21.52
CA ALA A 653 -6.18 7.19 21.50
C ALA A 653 -6.61 6.34 22.72
N ALA A 654 -7.13 6.94 23.79
CA ALA A 654 -7.52 6.22 25.01
C ALA A 654 -8.85 5.44 24.89
N ALA A 655 -9.64 5.63 23.82
CA ALA A 655 -10.99 5.05 23.72
C ALA A 655 -11.12 3.84 22.78
N ALA A 656 -10.07 3.44 22.05
CA ALA A 656 -10.17 2.35 21.07
C ALA A 656 -9.59 1.02 21.60
N ARG A 657 -10.46 0.00 21.63
CA ARG A 657 -10.22 -1.45 21.78
C ARG A 657 -9.88 -1.97 23.19
N LYS A 658 -10.92 -2.31 23.95
CA LYS A 658 -10.86 -3.55 24.76
C LYS A 658 -11.07 -4.74 23.81
N PRO A 659 -10.25 -5.80 23.87
CA PRO A 659 -10.53 -7.02 23.12
C PRO A 659 -11.87 -7.60 23.59
N ALA A 660 -12.72 -7.98 22.64
CA ALA A 660 -13.90 -8.78 22.94
C ALA A 660 -13.42 -10.17 23.40
N THR A 661 -13.29 -10.36 24.71
CA THR A 661 -13.25 -11.71 25.29
C THR A 661 -14.58 -12.37 25.00
N LEU A 662 -14.59 -13.37 24.12
CA LEU A 662 -15.61 -14.41 24.07
C LEU A 662 -15.64 -15.09 25.45
N ALA A 663 -16.54 -14.66 26.32
CA ALA A 663 -16.90 -15.42 27.50
C ALA A 663 -17.66 -16.66 27.01
N VAL A 664 -16.98 -17.81 27.01
CA VAL A 664 -17.64 -19.11 26.91
C VAL A 664 -18.47 -19.28 28.18
N ASN A 665 -19.77 -19.03 28.10
CA ASN A 665 -20.70 -19.43 29.15
C ASN A 665 -20.78 -20.97 29.16
N ALA A 666 -20.02 -21.60 30.03
CA ALA A 666 -20.23 -22.99 30.40
C ALA A 666 -21.47 -23.06 31.32
N SER A 667 -22.66 -23.08 30.74
CA SER A 667 -23.87 -23.52 31.46
C SER A 667 -23.92 -25.04 31.45
N VAL A 668 -23.27 -25.67 32.43
CA VAL A 668 -23.53 -27.07 32.78
C VAL A 668 -24.82 -27.07 33.60
N ALA A 669 -25.95 -27.30 32.93
CA ALA A 669 -27.21 -27.60 33.60
C ALA A 669 -27.12 -29.04 34.14
N ALA A 670 -26.92 -29.18 35.44
CA ALA A 670 -27.14 -30.43 36.15
C ALA A 670 -28.65 -30.69 36.24
N ALA A 671 -29.11 -31.78 35.63
CA ALA A 671 -30.47 -32.27 35.81
C ALA A 671 -30.64 -32.89 37.21
N PRO A 672 -31.70 -32.55 37.97
CA PRO A 672 -32.00 -33.24 39.22
C PRO A 672 -32.80 -34.53 38.95
N LEU A 673 -32.40 -35.61 39.61
CA LEU A 673 -33.15 -36.87 39.72
C LEU A 673 -34.44 -36.65 40.53
N PRO A 674 -35.55 -37.34 40.21
CA PRO A 674 -36.78 -37.24 40.97
C PRO A 674 -36.77 -38.19 42.18
N THR A 675 -37.21 -37.69 43.34
CA THR A 675 -37.70 -38.52 44.46
C THR A 675 -39.11 -38.09 44.83
N VAL A 676 -40.01 -39.08 44.79
CA VAL A 676 -41.45 -39.14 45.17
C VAL A 676 -41.66 -38.82 46.66
N PRO A 677 -42.88 -38.49 47.18
CA PRO A 677 -44.15 -38.11 46.54
C PRO A 677 -44.54 -36.63 46.66
#